data_AF-A0A0A2X6F0-F1
#
_entry.id   AF-A0A0A2X6F0-F1
#
_cell.length_a   1.000
_cell.length_b   1.000
_cell.length_c   1.000
_cell.angle_alpha   90.00
_cell.angle_beta   90.00
_cell.angle_gamma   90.00
#
_symmetry.space_group_name_H-M   'P 1'
#
loop_
_entity.id
_entity.type
_entity.pdbx_description
1 polymer ?
#
loop_
_entity_poly.entity_id
_entity_poly.type
_entity_poly.pdbx_seq_one_letter_code
_entity_poly.pdbx_strand_id
1 'polypeptide(L)'
;MRLPLLLASAIALAACTAHDNASDANGKAAGVDATAAATSTATHAPSPLRDHRARAIAALPDRGQLLAYTSTSAVSKSAYTWHPIALSEAHALNAIASGTLDVPAPDGSTIHLKYDRAVDHGDGNWTWIGRPAGAMPGTEAIITFGPKAVFGSVPYGRKPALRITSTQEGLFLMETDPTRMALAKRPTGRDAIPVPPSLAAAREKVLQRAAAQPRPQSLVTGNAVPQANTVDVVVGYTTGFASRLGGQSQAVTRLNNLFVTANQAFVNSQINGALRMVGTVQVNYPDNTDNEATLYELSGVTCTENPNGSLSCSNAPIPAALQPLVNARETLHADLMSIVRNFNDPENNSCGIAWLNGGGQEPIDPTRDVASAISVVSDSNGDGPGSFPSNGYVCREETFVHELGHNMGSQHDATTAAGVDGTLDDGEYGLYPYSFGYRTGSFFTIMAYREDPIQIGYRVFSNPRIAYCGSACGTANADNAQSLNNTIPVIASFYTSLVSAQTRGDHNGDGHADILWRNSTTGENQIWRSGDSATKQAIAPVNSTAWTIVGTGDYNGDGVADVVWRNTASGQNTIWLSGNNATQQAMPVVPDQNWRVAGSGDFDGDGKDDLLWRNNTSGGNQVWRSGNSTTQLAVAPVYNLDWRIVGVGDFDGDGRDDVLWRNSNTGQNQAWRSANNTTQIAMPVVGTTWNIAGVGDFNNDGNDDILWRNSVNGVNTIWRSANSATQTAVATVGNPSWTVANVVDFDGDGFADILWRNTNGQNQYWRAANSANAVTVSTTAAAWQVAR
;
A
#
# COMPACT_ATOMS: atom_id res chain seq x y z
N MET A 1 41.21 44.09 -12.19
CA MET A 1 42.47 43.73 -12.88
C MET A 1 42.12 43.50 -14.34
N ARG A 2 42.82 44.15 -15.29
CA ARG A 2 42.58 44.22 -16.77
C ARG A 2 41.83 43.01 -17.37
N LEU A 3 40.74 43.11 -18.17
CA LEU A 3 40.12 44.19 -18.99
C LEU A 3 41.08 44.88 -19.99
N PRO A 4 40.65 45.25 -21.22
CA PRO A 4 39.55 44.74 -22.07
C PRO A 4 40.03 44.75 -23.58
N LEU A 5 39.34 45.02 -24.71
CA LEU A 5 37.95 45.29 -25.18
C LEU A 5 37.93 45.31 -26.75
N LEU A 6 36.76 45.52 -27.39
CA LEU A 6 36.51 46.10 -28.75
C LEU A 6 36.75 45.19 -29.98
N LEU A 7 36.10 45.39 -31.14
CA LEU A 7 35.03 46.31 -31.59
C LEU A 7 34.12 45.57 -32.60
N ALA A 8 32.84 45.90 -32.76
CA ALA A 8 32.36 46.91 -33.73
C ALA A 8 30.98 47.50 -33.34
N SER A 9 30.62 48.68 -33.87
CA SER A 9 29.44 49.46 -33.45
C SER A 9 28.59 49.98 -34.61
N ALA A 10 27.25 49.99 -34.44
CA ALA A 10 26.28 50.90 -35.06
C ALA A 10 24.95 50.78 -34.27
N ILE A 11 24.62 51.65 -33.31
CA ILE A 11 24.06 53.02 -33.42
C ILE A 11 22.55 53.03 -33.74
N ALA A 12 21.79 53.86 -33.02
CA ALA A 12 20.32 53.86 -32.97
C ALA A 12 19.70 55.28 -32.95
N LEU A 13 18.38 55.35 -33.10
CA LEU A 13 17.49 56.49 -32.86
C LEU A 13 16.46 56.09 -31.77
N ALA A 14 15.88 56.97 -30.95
CA ALA A 14 16.18 58.38 -30.63
C ALA A 14 15.42 58.83 -29.35
N ALA A 15 16.03 59.76 -28.58
CA ALA A 15 15.42 60.77 -27.67
C ALA A 15 14.49 60.29 -26.51
N CYS A 16 14.25 61.04 -25.41
CA CYS A 16 14.64 62.40 -25.02
C CYS A 16 15.13 62.49 -23.55
N THR A 17 16.16 63.28 -23.29
CA THR A 17 16.34 64.11 -22.07
C THR A 17 16.90 65.48 -22.51
N ALA A 18 16.82 66.52 -21.66
CA ALA A 18 17.07 67.90 -22.07
C ALA A 18 18.41 68.49 -21.56
N HIS A 19 18.99 69.37 -22.39
CA HIS A 19 20.08 70.31 -22.14
C HIS A 19 21.51 69.80 -21.77
N ASP A 20 22.32 69.72 -22.83
CA ASP A 20 23.56 70.50 -23.05
C ASP A 20 24.94 70.15 -22.39
N ASN A 21 25.95 70.12 -23.28
CA ASN A 21 27.38 70.49 -23.13
C ASN A 21 28.45 69.50 -22.59
N ALA A 22 28.83 68.57 -23.49
CA ALA A 22 30.17 68.49 -24.15
C ALA A 22 31.44 67.82 -23.53
N SER A 23 32.15 67.07 -24.41
CA SER A 23 33.62 66.76 -24.48
C SER A 23 34.32 65.85 -23.42
N ASP A 24 35.32 64.99 -23.70
CA ASP A 24 35.79 64.34 -24.96
C ASP A 24 36.83 63.19 -24.74
N ALA A 25 36.99 62.26 -25.72
CA ALA A 25 38.17 61.38 -26.05
C ALA A 25 38.79 60.41 -24.96
N ASN A 26 39.56 59.30 -25.19
CA ASN A 26 39.96 58.35 -26.28
C ASN A 26 40.60 57.07 -25.57
N GLY A 27 41.06 55.93 -26.15
CA GLY A 27 41.07 55.32 -27.50
C GLY A 27 42.13 54.16 -27.68
N LYS A 28 41.94 53.25 -28.66
CA LYS A 28 42.90 52.26 -29.29
C LYS A 28 43.20 50.86 -28.65
N ALA A 29 43.77 49.94 -29.47
CA ALA A 29 43.88 48.46 -29.31
C ALA A 29 44.97 47.80 -30.22
N ALA A 30 45.21 46.46 -30.17
CA ALA A 30 45.50 45.49 -31.30
C ALA A 30 46.44 44.25 -31.03
N GLY A 31 46.13 43.08 -31.65
CA GLY A 31 47.06 42.02 -32.17
C GLY A 31 47.47 40.80 -31.29
N VAL A 32 47.95 39.62 -31.77
CA VAL A 32 47.94 38.91 -33.11
C VAL A 32 48.14 37.36 -32.90
N ASP A 33 47.74 36.54 -33.88
CA ASP A 33 47.85 35.07 -34.15
C ASP A 33 48.86 34.11 -33.43
N ALA A 34 48.46 32.82 -33.31
CA ALA A 34 49.22 31.61 -33.70
C ALA A 34 48.35 30.31 -33.68
N THR A 35 48.71 29.26 -34.44
CA THR A 35 47.91 28.01 -34.61
C THR A 35 48.71 26.70 -34.42
N ALA A 36 48.08 25.68 -33.80
CA ALA A 36 48.40 24.24 -33.89
C ALA A 36 47.25 23.42 -33.26
N ALA A 37 47.17 22.11 -33.51
CA ALA A 37 46.02 21.26 -33.10
C ALA A 37 46.40 19.90 -32.50
N ALA A 38 45.58 19.39 -31.57
CA ALA A 38 45.08 18.00 -31.55
C ALA A 38 44.02 17.76 -30.43
N THR A 39 43.01 16.97 -30.77
CA THR A 39 42.00 16.22 -29.97
C THR A 39 42.29 15.97 -28.47
N SER A 40 41.30 15.89 -27.56
CA SER A 40 40.03 15.13 -27.71
C SER A 40 38.87 15.53 -26.77
N THR A 41 37.65 15.06 -27.12
CA THR A 41 36.46 14.79 -26.26
C THR A 41 35.84 15.94 -25.45
N ALA A 42 34.52 16.10 -25.56
CA ALA A 42 33.74 17.14 -24.88
C ALA A 42 32.67 16.56 -23.94
N THR A 43 32.36 17.29 -22.88
CA THR A 43 31.15 17.14 -22.06
C THR A 43 30.47 18.51 -21.93
N HIS A 44 29.18 18.61 -22.23
CA HIS A 44 28.38 19.81 -22.00
C HIS A 44 27.45 19.59 -20.80
N ALA A 45 27.43 20.54 -19.87
CA ALA A 45 26.55 20.49 -18.71
C ALA A 45 25.15 21.04 -19.04
N PRO A 46 24.06 20.44 -18.52
CA PRO A 46 22.72 21.02 -18.61
C PRO A 46 22.58 22.24 -17.68
N SER A 47 21.80 23.23 -18.11
CA SER A 47 21.46 24.42 -17.29
C SER A 47 20.37 24.11 -16.25
N PRO A 48 20.34 24.83 -15.11
CA PRO A 48 19.40 24.56 -14.03
C PRO A 48 17.97 25.02 -14.35
N LEU A 49 16.99 24.19 -13.98
CA LEU A 49 15.57 24.57 -13.96
C LEU A 49 15.29 25.58 -12.84
N ARG A 50 14.36 26.51 -13.10
CA ARG A 50 13.99 27.56 -12.13
C ARG A 50 12.95 27.07 -11.11
N ASP A 51 13.48 26.68 -9.96
CA ASP A 51 12.99 27.03 -8.63
C ASP A 51 11.46 27.16 -8.41
N HIS A 52 10.84 26.04 -8.02
CA HIS A 52 9.52 26.00 -7.36
C HIS A 52 9.66 25.69 -5.85
N ARG A 53 10.64 26.27 -5.15
CA ARG A 53 10.85 26.00 -3.71
C ARG A 53 9.83 26.68 -2.79
N ALA A 54 8.66 26.05 -2.67
CA ALA A 54 8.24 25.69 -1.32
C ALA A 54 9.37 24.82 -0.73
N ARG A 55 9.84 25.11 0.49
CA ARG A 55 10.92 24.32 1.10
C ARG A 55 10.38 22.94 1.49
N ALA A 56 10.60 21.94 0.64
CA ALA A 56 10.34 20.55 0.99
C ALA A 56 11.08 20.19 2.28
N ILE A 57 10.41 19.48 3.20
CA ILE A 57 10.88 19.34 4.58
C ILE A 57 12.16 18.51 4.69
N ALA A 58 12.39 17.59 3.75
CA ALA A 58 13.58 16.74 3.65
C ALA A 58 14.54 17.18 2.51
N ALA A 59 14.64 18.49 2.25
CA ALA A 59 15.45 19.09 1.19
C ALA A 59 16.95 19.26 1.51
N LEU A 60 17.53 18.55 2.49
CA LEU A 60 18.98 18.52 2.67
C LEU A 60 19.62 17.83 1.44
N PRO A 61 20.65 18.40 0.81
CA PRO A 61 21.38 17.71 -0.25
C PRO A 61 22.02 16.42 0.28
N ASP A 62 22.05 15.37 -0.54
CA ASP A 62 22.74 14.13 -0.18
C ASP A 62 24.24 14.43 0.10
N ARG A 63 24.73 13.87 1.19
CA ARG A 63 26.11 13.98 1.70
C ARG A 63 26.66 12.62 2.16
N GLY A 64 26.04 11.51 1.76
CA GLY A 64 26.36 10.17 2.24
C GLY A 64 25.75 9.84 3.61
N GLN A 65 24.71 10.57 4.04
CA GLN A 65 23.99 10.32 5.29
C GLN A 65 22.56 10.90 5.23
N LEU A 66 21.62 10.23 5.90
CA LEU A 66 20.18 10.56 5.88
C LEU A 66 19.87 11.92 6.51
N LEU A 67 20.52 12.26 7.63
CA LEU A 67 20.21 13.46 8.41
C LEU A 67 21.46 14.25 8.80
N ALA A 68 21.26 15.50 9.18
CA ALA A 68 22.26 16.31 9.88
C ALA A 68 21.61 17.04 11.06
N TYR A 69 22.26 17.01 12.22
CA TYR A 69 21.90 17.83 13.38
C TYR A 69 22.10 19.31 13.05
N THR A 70 21.15 20.14 13.45
CA THR A 70 21.24 21.59 13.27
C THR A 70 22.14 22.24 14.33
N SER A 71 22.43 23.53 14.18
CA SER A 71 23.13 24.32 15.22
C SER A 71 22.26 24.66 16.43
N THR A 72 20.97 24.28 16.43
CA THR A 72 20.05 24.49 17.55
C THR A 72 20.26 23.38 18.58
N SER A 73 20.51 23.75 19.84
CA SER A 73 20.70 22.80 20.93
C SER A 73 19.52 21.84 21.09
N ALA A 74 19.81 20.58 21.40
CA ALA A 74 18.79 19.61 21.77
C ALA A 74 18.07 20.00 23.07
N VAL A 75 16.78 19.66 23.17
CA VAL A 75 15.95 19.97 24.35
C VAL A 75 15.55 18.67 25.04
N SER A 76 15.94 18.48 26.31
CA SER A 76 15.54 17.30 27.11
C SER A 76 14.38 17.65 28.04
N LYS A 77 13.30 16.85 28.01
CA LYS A 77 12.15 16.99 28.91
C LYS A 77 11.52 15.62 29.19
N SER A 78 11.17 15.36 30.45
CA SER A 78 10.78 14.02 30.91
C SER A 78 11.84 12.96 30.51
N ALA A 79 11.44 11.86 29.89
CA ALA A 79 12.32 10.81 29.37
C ALA A 79 12.93 11.09 27.99
N TYR A 80 12.59 12.21 27.33
CA TYR A 80 12.83 12.40 25.90
C TYR A 80 13.82 13.55 25.64
N THR A 81 14.74 13.34 24.70
CA THR A 81 15.66 14.37 24.20
C THR A 81 15.40 14.63 22.72
N TRP A 82 15.16 15.89 22.41
CA TRP A 82 14.70 16.41 21.13
C TRP A 82 15.86 17.00 20.37
N HIS A 83 16.47 16.22 19.48
CA HIS A 83 17.59 16.66 18.65
C HIS A 83 17.04 17.27 17.33
N PRO A 84 17.19 18.58 17.05
CA PRO A 84 16.61 19.19 15.86
C PRO A 84 17.49 18.91 14.64
N ILE A 85 16.89 18.36 13.58
CA ILE A 85 17.59 17.82 12.39
C ILE A 85 17.09 18.46 11.08
N ALA A 86 17.89 18.28 10.02
CA ALA A 86 17.42 18.34 8.64
C ALA A 86 17.60 16.96 7.98
N LEU A 87 16.61 16.51 7.21
CA LEU A 87 16.63 15.24 6.47
C LEU A 87 16.97 15.42 5.00
N SER A 88 17.56 14.39 4.39
CA SER A 88 17.81 14.26 2.95
C SER A 88 16.97 13.11 2.37
N GLU A 89 15.85 13.47 1.75
CA GLU A 89 15.04 12.52 0.97
C GLU A 89 15.82 11.96 -0.23
N ALA A 90 16.67 12.79 -0.85
CA ALA A 90 17.56 12.37 -1.92
C ALA A 90 18.50 11.22 -1.50
N HIS A 91 19.00 11.24 -0.26
CA HIS A 91 19.80 10.14 0.27
C HIS A 91 18.97 8.86 0.48
N ALA A 92 17.72 8.99 0.93
CA ALA A 92 16.80 7.85 1.08
C ALA A 92 16.41 7.22 -0.27
N LEU A 93 16.20 8.03 -1.31
CA LEU A 93 15.99 7.55 -2.67
C LEU A 93 17.26 6.89 -3.24
N ASN A 94 18.44 7.48 -3.03
CA ASN A 94 19.72 6.87 -3.44
C ASN A 94 19.99 5.54 -2.70
N ALA A 95 19.53 5.39 -1.46
CA ALA A 95 19.65 4.16 -0.67
C ALA A 95 18.87 2.97 -1.24
N ILE A 96 17.81 3.21 -2.03
CA ILE A 96 17.09 2.15 -2.78
C ILE A 96 18.03 1.54 -3.84
N ALA A 97 18.78 2.38 -4.55
CA ALA A 97 19.68 1.96 -5.63
C ALA A 97 21.04 1.44 -5.13
N SER A 98 21.56 1.96 -4.01
CA SER A 98 22.80 1.49 -3.39
C SER A 98 22.62 0.29 -2.45
N GLY A 99 21.39 0.07 -1.96
CA GLY A 99 21.05 -0.98 -1.01
C GLY A 99 21.33 -0.65 0.47
N THR A 100 21.80 0.56 0.78
CA THR A 100 22.19 0.98 2.15
C THR A 100 21.85 2.42 2.47
N LEU A 101 21.33 2.67 3.68
CA LEU A 101 20.98 3.97 4.24
C LEU A 101 21.75 4.23 5.56
N ASP A 102 22.49 5.33 5.63
CA ASP A 102 23.33 5.67 6.79
C ASP A 102 22.68 6.75 7.67
N VAL A 103 22.43 6.44 8.95
CA VAL A 103 21.74 7.35 9.89
C VAL A 103 22.66 7.72 11.07
N PRO A 104 23.16 8.96 11.16
CA PRO A 104 23.97 9.42 12.30
C PRO A 104 23.17 9.45 13.62
N ALA A 105 23.61 8.70 14.62
CA ALA A 105 22.96 8.60 15.92
C ALA A 105 23.42 9.69 16.92
N PRO A 106 22.64 9.99 17.96
CA PRO A 106 22.98 11.02 18.95
C PRO A 106 24.29 10.78 19.73
N ASP A 107 24.71 9.53 19.89
CA ASP A 107 25.99 9.18 20.52
C ASP A 107 27.22 9.30 19.59
N GLY A 108 27.02 9.78 18.36
CA GLY A 108 28.07 9.98 17.35
C GLY A 108 28.43 8.72 16.56
N SER A 109 27.74 7.60 16.77
CA SER A 109 27.82 6.42 15.90
C SER A 109 26.98 6.59 14.63
N THR A 110 27.17 5.71 13.64
CA THR A 110 26.32 5.63 12.44
C THR A 110 25.56 4.30 12.45
N ILE A 111 24.25 4.37 12.25
CA ILE A 111 23.37 3.22 12.09
C ILE A 111 23.30 2.90 10.59
N HIS A 112 23.96 1.82 10.19
CA HIS A 112 23.98 1.33 8.80
C HIS A 112 22.80 0.40 8.56
N LEU A 113 21.79 0.88 7.83
CA LEU A 113 20.58 0.13 7.49
C LEU A 113 20.71 -0.46 6.09
N LYS A 114 20.51 -1.78 5.94
CA LYS A 114 20.30 -2.40 4.63
C LYS A 114 18.86 -2.11 4.18
N TYR A 115 18.69 -1.70 2.92
CA TYR A 115 17.39 -1.61 2.26
C TYR A 115 16.70 -2.98 2.20
N ASP A 116 15.37 -2.96 2.36
CA ASP A 116 14.49 -4.13 2.28
C ASP A 116 13.48 -3.94 1.15
N ARG A 117 12.60 -2.93 1.26
CA ARG A 117 11.68 -2.48 0.21
C ARG A 117 11.22 -1.03 0.44
N ALA A 118 10.45 -0.48 -0.49
CA ALA A 118 9.73 0.78 -0.34
C ALA A 118 8.24 0.55 -0.62
N VAL A 119 7.40 1.46 -0.14
CA VAL A 119 5.95 1.50 -0.41
C VAL A 119 5.62 2.91 -0.89
N ASP A 120 4.98 3.05 -2.05
CA ASP A 120 4.36 4.30 -2.47
C ASP A 120 2.92 4.33 -1.96
N HIS A 121 2.32 5.52 -1.73
CA HIS A 121 0.95 5.63 -1.19
C HIS A 121 0.00 6.37 -2.13
N GLY A 122 0.41 6.64 -3.38
CA GLY A 122 -0.37 7.36 -4.40
C GLY A 122 -0.60 8.86 -4.13
N ASP A 123 -0.70 9.26 -2.87
CA ASP A 123 -0.97 10.63 -2.39
C ASP A 123 0.29 11.53 -2.30
N GLY A 124 1.44 11.02 -2.70
CA GLY A 124 2.74 11.68 -2.62
C GLY A 124 3.48 11.46 -1.29
N ASN A 125 2.96 10.64 -0.38
CA ASN A 125 3.77 10.00 0.66
C ASN A 125 4.43 8.72 0.11
N TRP A 126 5.61 8.38 0.63
CA TRP A 126 6.28 7.10 0.38
C TRP A 126 7.05 6.63 1.61
N THR A 127 7.14 5.32 1.86
CA THR A 127 7.85 4.75 3.02
C THR A 127 9.08 3.96 2.59
N TRP A 128 10.24 4.31 3.14
CA TRP A 128 11.45 3.51 3.07
C TRP A 128 11.47 2.47 4.20
N ILE A 129 11.72 1.19 3.88
CA ILE A 129 11.81 0.09 4.85
C ILE A 129 13.17 -0.58 4.73
N GLY A 130 13.81 -0.83 5.88
CA GLY A 130 15.09 -1.50 5.96
C GLY A 130 15.45 -1.88 7.40
N ARG A 131 16.63 -2.46 7.60
CA ARG A 131 17.05 -3.00 8.90
C ARG A 131 18.57 -3.01 9.04
N PRO A 132 19.15 -2.92 10.25
CA PRO A 132 20.60 -3.02 10.43
C PRO A 132 21.14 -4.31 9.81
N ALA A 133 22.33 -4.26 9.21
CA ALA A 133 22.89 -5.43 8.51
C ALA A 133 23.07 -6.62 9.45
N GLY A 134 22.38 -7.74 9.16
CA GLY A 134 22.37 -8.94 10.00
C GLY A 134 21.35 -8.94 11.16
N ALA A 135 20.51 -7.90 11.29
CA ALA A 135 19.41 -7.87 12.25
C ALA A 135 18.25 -8.81 11.85
N MET A 136 17.58 -9.34 12.87
CA MET A 136 16.40 -10.20 12.71
C MET A 136 15.12 -9.37 12.49
N PRO A 137 14.06 -9.93 11.87
CA PRO A 137 12.75 -9.28 11.79
C PRO A 137 12.20 -8.89 13.16
N GLY A 138 11.34 -7.86 13.19
CA GLY A 138 10.90 -7.19 14.42
C GLY A 138 11.76 -5.98 14.79
N THR A 139 12.74 -5.60 13.96
CA THR A 139 13.70 -4.50 14.22
C THR A 139 13.98 -3.67 12.96
N GLU A 140 12.93 -3.32 12.21
CA GLU A 140 13.04 -2.52 10.97
C GLU A 140 13.05 -1.02 11.30
N ALA A 141 13.83 -0.27 10.54
CA ALA A 141 13.59 1.15 10.33
C ALA A 141 12.46 1.32 9.30
N ILE A 142 11.49 2.15 9.64
CA ILE A 142 10.31 2.45 8.80
C ILE A 142 10.18 3.97 8.77
N ILE A 143 10.53 4.58 7.63
CA ILE A 143 10.65 6.04 7.49
C ILE A 143 9.74 6.49 6.36
N THR A 144 8.64 7.17 6.71
CA THR A 144 7.63 7.67 5.77
C THR A 144 7.89 9.14 5.49
N PHE A 145 8.29 9.42 4.26
CA PHE A 145 8.42 10.76 3.69
C PHE A 145 7.07 11.19 3.12
N GLY A 146 6.80 12.49 3.18
CA GLY A 146 5.60 13.09 2.65
C GLY A 146 5.82 14.53 2.21
N PRO A 147 4.86 15.14 1.48
CA PRO A 147 5.05 16.46 0.87
C PRO A 147 5.34 17.58 1.88
N LYS A 148 4.97 17.37 3.16
CA LYS A 148 5.12 18.34 4.27
C LYS A 148 5.60 17.73 5.60
N ALA A 149 5.88 16.43 5.68
CA ALA A 149 6.36 15.77 6.89
C ALA A 149 7.33 14.63 6.59
N VAL A 150 8.09 14.22 7.61
CA VAL A 150 8.66 12.87 7.73
C VAL A 150 8.38 12.33 9.13
N PHE A 151 8.04 11.04 9.21
CA PHE A 151 7.89 10.29 10.46
C PHE A 151 8.58 8.93 10.35
N GLY A 152 8.98 8.34 11.48
CA GLY A 152 9.42 6.95 11.50
C GLY A 152 10.25 6.54 12.70
N SER A 153 10.44 5.24 12.87
CA SER A 153 11.36 4.65 13.84
C SER A 153 12.66 4.17 13.19
N VAL A 154 13.78 4.29 13.93
CA VAL A 154 15.10 3.78 13.56
C VAL A 154 15.68 2.96 14.73
N PRO A 155 16.01 1.67 14.55
CA PRO A 155 16.57 0.81 15.60
C PRO A 155 17.92 1.31 16.11
N TYR A 156 18.14 1.28 17.42
CA TYR A 156 19.31 1.88 18.09
C TYR A 156 20.03 0.85 18.98
N GLY A 157 20.31 -0.32 18.41
CA GLY A 157 20.93 -1.45 19.12
C GLY A 157 19.98 -2.02 20.19
N ARG A 158 20.36 -1.88 21.48
CA ARG A 158 19.52 -2.26 22.64
C ARG A 158 18.87 -1.06 23.36
N LYS A 159 19.09 0.17 22.87
CA LYS A 159 18.35 1.35 23.34
C LYS A 159 16.93 1.31 22.75
N PRO A 160 15.95 2.03 23.32
CA PRO A 160 14.69 2.30 22.62
C PRO A 160 14.96 2.89 21.22
N ALA A 161 14.11 2.59 20.25
CA ALA A 161 14.24 3.12 18.90
C ALA A 161 14.22 4.66 18.89
N LEU A 162 15.04 5.24 18.02
CA LEU A 162 15.00 6.68 17.74
C LEU A 162 13.74 6.97 16.91
N ARG A 163 13.00 8.03 17.23
CA ARG A 163 11.80 8.43 16.46
C ARG A 163 12.08 9.72 15.69
N ILE A 164 12.04 9.64 14.37
CA ILE A 164 11.93 10.80 13.48
C ILE A 164 10.49 11.31 13.59
N THR A 165 10.31 12.60 13.85
CA THR A 165 8.98 13.21 13.89
C THR A 165 9.01 14.67 13.44
N SER A 166 7.96 15.05 12.72
CA SER A 166 7.68 16.44 12.34
C SER A 166 6.72 17.08 13.36
N THR A 167 6.90 18.37 13.63
CA THR A 167 6.03 19.21 14.47
C THR A 167 5.86 20.59 13.83
N GLN A 168 5.15 21.53 14.47
CA GLN A 168 5.07 22.92 13.97
C GLN A 168 6.43 23.65 14.03
N GLU A 169 7.27 23.28 14.98
CA GLU A 169 8.58 23.89 15.27
C GLU A 169 9.70 23.37 14.35
N GLY A 170 9.47 22.24 13.68
CA GLY A 170 10.40 21.67 12.71
C GLY A 170 10.40 20.14 12.71
N LEU A 171 11.61 19.58 12.60
CA LEU A 171 11.85 18.17 12.38
C LEU A 171 12.90 17.68 13.38
N PHE A 172 12.60 16.60 14.10
CA PHE A 172 13.38 16.16 15.24
C PHE A 172 13.68 14.67 15.18
N LEU A 173 14.86 14.31 15.67
CA LEU A 173 15.18 12.95 16.08
C LEU A 173 15.01 12.88 17.61
N MET A 174 13.99 12.15 18.06
CA MET A 174 13.71 11.96 19.47
C MET A 174 14.46 10.73 20.01
N GLU A 175 15.26 10.93 21.05
CA GLU A 175 15.96 9.90 21.80
C GLU A 175 15.28 9.69 23.17
N THR A 176 15.06 8.43 23.55
CA THR A 176 14.38 8.07 24.82
C THR A 176 15.36 7.49 25.83
N ASP A 177 15.46 8.12 27.00
CA ASP A 177 16.18 7.60 28.17
C ASP A 177 15.33 6.51 28.85
N PRO A 178 15.72 5.22 28.79
CA PRO A 178 14.93 4.14 29.36
C PRO A 178 14.85 4.21 30.90
N THR A 179 15.84 4.83 31.56
CA THR A 179 15.87 4.97 33.02
C THR A 179 14.95 6.07 33.53
N ARG A 180 14.68 7.10 32.70
CA ARG A 180 13.63 8.09 32.98
C ARG A 180 12.26 7.61 32.54
N MET A 181 12.16 6.86 31.45
CA MET A 181 10.89 6.25 31.02
C MET A 181 10.37 5.23 32.06
N ALA A 182 11.25 4.65 32.87
CA ALA A 182 10.90 3.88 34.07
C ALA A 182 10.09 4.68 35.10
N LEU A 183 10.41 5.97 35.25
CA LEU A 183 9.89 6.87 36.28
C LEU A 183 8.75 7.76 35.77
N ALA A 184 8.47 7.71 34.46
CA ALA A 184 7.34 8.40 33.87
C ALA A 184 6.03 7.73 34.30
N LYS A 185 5.06 8.54 34.76
CA LYS A 185 3.68 8.08 34.92
C LYS A 185 3.19 7.56 33.56
N ARG A 186 2.79 6.29 33.53
CA ARG A 186 2.16 5.69 32.34
C ARG A 186 0.65 5.96 32.36
N PRO A 187 -0.02 5.91 31.21
CA PRO A 187 -1.48 5.75 31.15
C PRO A 187 -1.87 4.42 31.84
N THR A 188 -3.06 4.38 32.46
CA THR A 188 -3.56 3.21 33.22
C THR A 188 -5.08 3.01 33.10
N GLY A 189 -5.73 3.67 32.14
CA GLY A 189 -7.12 3.40 31.78
C GLY A 189 -7.28 2.10 31.00
N ARG A 190 -8.54 1.70 30.77
CA ARG A 190 -8.85 0.57 29.88
C ARG A 190 -8.45 0.86 28.42
N ASP A 191 -8.05 -0.21 27.75
CA ASP A 191 -7.55 -0.33 26.38
C ASP A 191 -8.23 -1.52 25.66
N ALA A 192 -8.54 -2.60 26.37
CA ALA A 192 -9.44 -3.67 25.89
C ALA A 192 -10.79 -3.66 26.62
N ILE A 193 -11.90 -3.77 25.87
CA ILE A 193 -13.24 -4.03 26.42
C ILE A 193 -13.95 -5.16 25.64
N PRO A 194 -14.29 -6.31 26.25
CA PRO A 194 -15.09 -7.35 25.61
C PRO A 194 -16.45 -6.83 25.13
N VAL A 195 -16.86 -7.19 23.91
CA VAL A 195 -18.14 -6.77 23.31
C VAL A 195 -19.31 -7.24 24.18
N PRO A 196 -20.08 -6.34 24.82
CA PRO A 196 -21.17 -6.76 25.69
C PRO A 196 -22.37 -7.23 24.83
N PRO A 197 -23.06 -8.32 25.20
CA PRO A 197 -24.20 -8.84 24.43
C PRO A 197 -25.34 -7.82 24.20
N SER A 198 -25.41 -6.78 25.04
CA SER A 198 -26.33 -5.65 24.89
C SER A 198 -26.00 -4.76 23.67
N LEU A 199 -24.73 -4.53 23.34
CA LEU A 199 -24.30 -3.78 22.15
C LEU A 199 -24.66 -4.53 20.87
N ALA A 200 -24.34 -5.82 20.81
CA ALA A 200 -24.66 -6.70 19.69
C ALA A 200 -26.18 -6.69 19.36
N ALA A 201 -27.02 -6.95 20.36
CA ALA A 201 -28.47 -6.99 20.21
C ALA A 201 -29.12 -5.61 19.90
N ALA A 202 -28.44 -4.51 20.25
CA ALA A 202 -28.94 -3.15 20.01
C ALA A 202 -28.68 -2.67 18.56
N ARG A 203 -27.63 -3.17 17.91
CA ARG A 203 -27.24 -2.83 16.53
C ARG A 203 -27.94 -3.68 15.46
N GLU A 204 -28.29 -4.94 15.75
CA GLU A 204 -28.96 -5.86 14.82
C GLU A 204 -30.21 -5.24 14.15
N LYS A 205 -31.03 -4.53 14.94
CA LYS A 205 -32.28 -3.86 14.49
C LYS A 205 -32.07 -2.61 13.63
N VAL A 206 -30.84 -2.07 13.59
CA VAL A 206 -30.47 -0.91 12.76
C VAL A 206 -29.94 -1.39 11.42
N LEU A 207 -29.02 -2.36 11.43
CA LEU A 207 -28.38 -2.90 10.22
C LEU A 207 -29.35 -3.66 9.29
N GLN A 208 -30.43 -4.24 9.84
CA GLN A 208 -31.54 -4.82 9.04
C GLN A 208 -32.24 -3.82 8.10
N ARG A 209 -31.97 -2.50 8.18
CA ARG A 209 -32.46 -1.50 7.21
C ARG A 209 -31.50 -1.19 6.06
N ALA A 210 -30.27 -1.69 6.09
CA ALA A 210 -29.25 -1.50 5.06
C ALA A 210 -28.97 -2.78 4.24
N ALA A 211 -29.44 -3.94 4.69
CA ALA A 211 -29.19 -5.23 4.04
C ALA A 211 -30.03 -5.42 2.75
N ALA A 212 -29.45 -5.08 1.59
CA ALA A 212 -30.03 -5.29 0.26
C ALA A 212 -29.25 -6.33 -0.59
N GLN A 213 -28.30 -7.06 -0.01
CA GLN A 213 -27.55 -8.15 -0.65
C GLN A 213 -27.35 -9.34 0.33
N PRO A 214 -27.15 -10.58 -0.18
CA PRO A 214 -26.84 -11.75 0.64
C PRO A 214 -25.47 -11.62 1.31
N ARG A 215 -25.28 -12.28 2.47
CA ARG A 215 -24.07 -12.20 3.29
C ARG A 215 -23.47 -13.59 3.54
N PRO A 216 -22.15 -13.73 3.75
CA PRO A 216 -21.49 -14.99 4.10
C PRO A 216 -22.02 -15.61 5.41
N GLN A 217 -21.70 -16.89 5.63
CA GLN A 217 -22.18 -17.66 6.79
C GLN A 217 -21.25 -17.52 8.00
N SER A 218 -21.84 -17.44 9.20
CA SER A 218 -21.12 -17.37 10.48
C SER A 218 -20.24 -18.59 10.73
N LEU A 219 -19.03 -18.38 11.24
CA LEU A 219 -18.08 -19.46 11.52
C LEU A 219 -18.41 -20.20 12.82
N VAL A 220 -18.93 -21.42 12.67
CA VAL A 220 -18.88 -22.44 13.73
C VAL A 220 -17.59 -23.25 13.54
N THR A 221 -16.89 -23.50 14.65
CA THR A 221 -15.55 -24.12 14.72
C THR A 221 -15.27 -25.21 13.68
N GLY A 222 -14.31 -24.96 12.77
CA GLY A 222 -13.56 -26.04 12.10
C GLY A 222 -13.68 -26.18 10.56
N ASN A 223 -14.36 -25.28 9.85
CA ASN A 223 -14.32 -25.22 8.38
C ASN A 223 -13.79 -23.87 7.90
N ALA A 224 -12.91 -23.85 6.91
CA ALA A 224 -12.40 -22.63 6.31
C ALA A 224 -13.39 -22.04 5.30
N VAL A 225 -13.44 -20.71 5.21
CA VAL A 225 -14.08 -19.97 4.11
C VAL A 225 -12.96 -19.44 3.19
N PRO A 226 -13.07 -19.56 1.86
CA PRO A 226 -12.18 -18.83 0.95
C PRO A 226 -12.55 -17.35 1.00
N GLN A 227 -11.66 -16.51 1.52
CA GLN A 227 -11.92 -15.09 1.78
C GLN A 227 -10.62 -14.29 1.81
N ALA A 228 -10.72 -12.99 1.51
CA ALA A 228 -9.58 -12.10 1.38
C ALA A 228 -8.77 -12.00 2.68
N ASN A 229 -7.44 -11.88 2.57
CA ASN A 229 -6.55 -11.68 3.72
C ASN A 229 -6.24 -10.18 3.97
N THR A 230 -6.86 -9.27 3.23
CA THR A 230 -6.71 -7.82 3.37
C THR A 230 -7.90 -7.24 4.11
N VAL A 231 -7.66 -6.62 5.25
CA VAL A 231 -8.67 -5.93 6.06
C VAL A 231 -8.72 -4.46 5.67
N ASP A 232 -9.89 -3.97 5.27
CA ASP A 232 -10.07 -2.57 4.90
C ASP A 232 -10.34 -1.69 6.12
N VAL A 233 -9.57 -0.62 6.26
CA VAL A 233 -9.58 0.25 7.45
C VAL A 233 -9.78 1.70 7.05
N VAL A 234 -10.84 2.33 7.57
CA VAL A 234 -11.05 3.79 7.48
C VAL A 234 -10.56 4.46 8.76
N VAL A 235 -9.83 5.57 8.63
CA VAL A 235 -9.25 6.26 9.79
C VAL A 235 -9.66 7.72 9.88
N GLY A 236 -10.42 8.04 10.92
CA GLY A 236 -10.68 9.42 11.31
C GLY A 236 -9.48 10.01 12.03
N TYR A 237 -9.31 11.33 11.97
CA TYR A 237 -8.32 12.02 12.79
C TYR A 237 -8.80 13.39 13.24
N THR A 238 -8.44 13.81 14.45
CA THR A 238 -8.94 15.07 15.00
C THR A 238 -8.31 16.28 14.32
N THR A 239 -9.05 17.39 14.28
CA THR A 239 -8.50 18.71 13.90
C THR A 239 -7.27 19.08 14.75
N GLY A 240 -7.24 18.68 16.02
CA GLY A 240 -6.07 18.89 16.88
C GLY A 240 -4.88 18.02 16.52
N PHE A 241 -5.08 16.75 16.14
CA PHE A 241 -4.02 15.88 15.62
C PHE A 241 -3.37 16.47 14.37
N ALA A 242 -4.19 16.84 13.39
CA ALA A 242 -3.70 17.54 12.20
C ALA A 242 -2.98 18.86 12.56
N SER A 243 -3.50 19.61 13.53
CA SER A 243 -2.88 20.87 13.97
C SER A 243 -1.48 20.67 14.58
N ARG A 244 -1.31 19.71 15.51
CA ARG A 244 0.00 19.43 16.14
C ARG A 244 1.09 19.08 15.11
N LEU A 245 0.72 18.31 14.09
CA LEU A 245 1.64 17.90 13.03
C LEU A 245 1.82 18.96 11.93
N GLY A 246 1.11 20.10 12.02
CA GLY A 246 1.22 21.25 11.11
C GLY A 246 0.29 21.23 9.90
N GLY A 247 -0.65 20.29 9.81
CA GLY A 247 -1.70 20.24 8.78
C GLY A 247 -2.17 18.83 8.41
N GLN A 248 -3.25 18.78 7.62
CA GLN A 248 -3.84 17.54 7.09
C GLN A 248 -2.83 16.65 6.33
N SER A 249 -1.96 17.24 5.50
CA SER A 249 -0.96 16.45 4.75
C SER A 249 -0.02 15.70 5.70
N GLN A 250 0.39 16.36 6.79
CA GLN A 250 1.26 15.77 7.82
C GLN A 250 0.52 14.75 8.69
N ALA A 251 -0.78 14.93 8.93
CA ALA A 251 -1.63 13.91 9.52
C ALA A 251 -1.61 12.62 8.68
N VAL A 252 -1.87 12.72 7.37
CA VAL A 252 -1.87 11.56 6.47
C VAL A 252 -0.48 10.91 6.38
N THR A 253 0.62 11.68 6.29
CA THR A 253 1.99 11.11 6.37
C THR A 253 2.19 10.27 7.65
N ARG A 254 1.64 10.70 8.79
CA ARG A 254 1.70 9.93 10.04
C ARG A 254 0.77 8.71 10.03
N LEU A 255 -0.41 8.79 9.42
CA LEU A 255 -1.30 7.63 9.27
C LEU A 255 -0.66 6.56 8.38
N ASN A 256 -0.12 6.92 7.22
CA ASN A 256 0.56 5.99 6.31
C ASN A 256 1.77 5.33 7.00
N ASN A 257 2.48 6.08 7.85
CA ASN A 257 3.56 5.56 8.70
C ASN A 257 3.08 4.52 9.75
N LEU A 258 1.90 4.72 10.35
CA LEU A 258 1.29 3.75 11.26
C LEU A 258 0.82 2.48 10.53
N PHE A 259 0.26 2.59 9.32
CA PHE A 259 -0.14 1.43 8.51
C PHE A 259 1.05 0.58 8.06
N VAL A 260 2.13 1.18 7.58
CA VAL A 260 3.34 0.39 7.23
C VAL A 260 3.97 -0.23 8.48
N THR A 261 3.90 0.45 9.64
CA THR A 261 4.31 -0.14 10.93
C THR A 261 3.44 -1.35 11.32
N ALA A 262 2.13 -1.28 11.05
CA ALA A 262 1.18 -2.38 11.28
C ALA A 262 1.42 -3.57 10.35
N ASN A 263 1.51 -3.34 9.04
CA ASN A 263 1.74 -4.40 8.05
C ASN A 263 3.12 -5.04 8.23
N GLN A 264 4.15 -4.26 8.59
CA GLN A 264 5.45 -4.83 8.94
C GLN A 264 5.38 -5.71 10.20
N ALA A 265 4.51 -5.39 11.17
CA ALA A 265 4.27 -6.28 12.31
C ALA A 265 3.66 -7.62 11.89
N PHE A 266 2.68 -7.64 10.96
CA PHE A 266 2.13 -8.89 10.43
C PHE A 266 3.20 -9.73 9.72
N VAL A 267 3.96 -9.13 8.80
CA VAL A 267 5.09 -9.77 8.09
C VAL A 267 6.11 -10.35 9.07
N ASN A 268 6.55 -9.58 10.06
CA ASN A 268 7.52 -10.05 11.07
C ASN A 268 6.98 -11.23 11.90
N SER A 269 5.65 -11.32 12.05
CA SER A 269 4.95 -12.28 12.90
C SER A 269 4.51 -13.54 12.16
N GLN A 270 4.73 -13.64 10.85
CA GLN A 270 4.15 -14.69 9.99
C GLN A 270 2.62 -14.76 10.09
N ILE A 271 1.98 -13.58 10.01
CA ILE A 271 0.53 -13.45 9.86
C ILE A 271 0.25 -13.28 8.36
N ASN A 272 -0.56 -14.17 7.81
CA ASN A 272 -1.06 -14.10 6.44
C ASN A 272 -2.18 -13.07 6.38
N GLY A 273 -1.81 -11.81 6.14
CA GLY A 273 -2.76 -10.73 5.90
C GLY A 273 -2.15 -9.35 5.91
N ALA A 274 -2.97 -8.37 5.54
CA ALA A 274 -2.60 -6.96 5.42
C ALA A 274 -3.72 -6.05 5.93
N LEU A 275 -3.37 -4.83 6.32
CA LEU A 275 -4.30 -3.73 6.51
C LEU A 275 -4.17 -2.76 5.32
N ARG A 276 -5.30 -2.35 4.73
CA ARG A 276 -5.34 -1.36 3.66
C ARG A 276 -6.11 -0.13 4.13
N MET A 277 -5.57 1.06 3.86
CA MET A 277 -6.19 2.33 4.25
C MET A 277 -7.14 2.79 3.14
N VAL A 278 -8.42 2.41 3.20
CA VAL A 278 -9.40 2.78 2.16
C VAL A 278 -9.88 4.23 2.25
N GLY A 279 -9.54 4.96 3.32
CA GLY A 279 -9.77 6.40 3.38
C GLY A 279 -9.45 7.04 4.73
N THR A 280 -9.32 8.37 4.73
CA THR A 280 -9.11 9.17 5.95
C THR A 280 -10.09 10.33 6.07
N VAL A 281 -10.47 10.68 7.30
CA VAL A 281 -11.51 11.70 7.58
C VAL A 281 -11.07 12.64 8.69
N GLN A 282 -10.87 13.94 8.39
CA GLN A 282 -10.67 14.90 9.47
C GLN A 282 -12.00 15.15 10.21
N VAL A 283 -12.02 14.88 11.51
CA VAL A 283 -13.18 15.08 12.39
C VAL A 283 -12.96 16.22 13.37
N ASN A 284 -13.99 17.05 13.57
CA ASN A 284 -13.94 18.18 14.50
C ASN A 284 -14.33 17.75 15.93
N TYR A 285 -13.63 16.74 16.45
CA TYR A 285 -13.85 16.13 17.75
C TYR A 285 -12.71 16.51 18.74
N PRO A 286 -12.99 16.70 20.04
CA PRO A 286 -11.98 17.08 21.03
C PRO A 286 -10.92 16.00 21.31
N ASP A 287 -9.68 16.43 21.52
CA ASP A 287 -8.59 15.59 22.01
C ASP A 287 -8.63 15.36 23.53
N ASN A 288 -9.38 16.18 24.29
CA ASN A 288 -9.35 16.22 25.76
C ASN A 288 -10.58 15.55 26.42
N THR A 289 -11.09 14.50 25.81
CA THR A 289 -12.08 13.57 26.42
C THR A 289 -11.43 12.23 26.74
N ASP A 290 -12.11 11.37 27.49
CA ASP A 290 -11.65 10.01 27.79
C ASP A 290 -11.77 9.06 26.57
N ASN A 291 -10.87 8.07 26.46
CA ASN A 291 -10.83 7.12 25.36
C ASN A 291 -12.05 6.18 25.36
N GLU A 292 -12.44 5.63 26.52
CA GLU A 292 -13.60 4.75 26.70
C GLU A 292 -14.90 5.49 26.33
N ALA A 293 -15.03 6.74 26.78
CA ALA A 293 -16.14 7.62 26.37
C ALA A 293 -16.18 7.86 24.85
N THR A 294 -15.03 8.09 24.22
CA THR A 294 -14.92 8.29 22.76
C THR A 294 -15.31 7.02 21.98
N LEU A 295 -14.93 5.84 22.49
CA LEU A 295 -15.29 4.54 21.91
C LEU A 295 -16.81 4.33 21.96
N TYR A 296 -17.46 4.60 23.09
CA TYR A 296 -18.92 4.49 23.21
C TYR A 296 -19.66 5.46 22.27
N GLU A 297 -19.23 6.73 22.19
CA GLU A 297 -19.82 7.73 21.30
C GLU A 297 -19.69 7.35 19.81
N LEU A 298 -18.51 6.89 19.37
CA LEU A 298 -18.28 6.43 17.99
C LEU A 298 -19.06 5.13 17.69
N SER A 299 -19.26 4.29 18.70
CA SER A 299 -20.09 3.07 18.63
C SER A 299 -21.59 3.35 18.68
N GLY A 300 -22.03 4.60 18.92
CA GLY A 300 -23.44 4.97 18.99
C GLY A 300 -24.17 4.35 20.19
N VAL A 301 -23.48 4.24 21.33
CA VAL A 301 -24.05 3.73 22.58
C VAL A 301 -23.66 4.58 23.79
N THR A 302 -24.41 4.42 24.87
CA THR A 302 -23.96 4.70 26.23
C THR A 302 -23.93 3.41 27.02
N CYS A 303 -22.86 3.20 27.79
CA CYS A 303 -22.64 2.01 28.59
C CYS A 303 -22.47 2.38 30.07
N THR A 304 -22.97 1.52 30.96
CA THR A 304 -22.81 1.62 32.41
C THR A 304 -22.19 0.34 32.94
N GLU A 305 -21.15 0.46 33.75
CA GLU A 305 -20.51 -0.67 34.42
C GLU A 305 -21.36 -1.18 35.59
N ASN A 306 -21.62 -2.49 35.58
CA ASN A 306 -22.33 -3.20 36.63
C ASN A 306 -21.35 -3.53 37.78
N PRO A 307 -21.82 -3.80 39.02
CA PRO A 307 -20.96 -4.14 40.16
C PRO A 307 -20.11 -5.42 40.03
N ASN A 308 -20.20 -6.13 38.90
CA ASN A 308 -19.39 -7.31 38.54
C ASN A 308 -18.50 -7.05 37.31
N GLY A 309 -18.17 -5.79 36.98
CA GLY A 309 -17.32 -5.40 35.85
C GLY A 309 -17.97 -5.50 34.46
N SER A 310 -19.11 -6.19 34.32
CA SER A 310 -19.81 -6.30 33.03
C SER A 310 -20.48 -4.98 32.60
N LEU A 311 -20.54 -4.70 31.29
CA LEU A 311 -21.16 -3.49 30.74
C LEU A 311 -22.62 -3.70 30.31
N SER A 312 -23.48 -2.79 30.79
CA SER A 312 -24.87 -2.62 30.32
C SER A 312 -24.94 -1.46 29.33
N CYS A 313 -25.03 -1.75 28.02
CA CYS A 313 -25.06 -0.73 26.96
C CYS A 313 -26.46 -0.49 26.37
N SER A 314 -26.70 0.71 25.85
CA SER A 314 -27.93 1.09 25.15
C SER A 314 -27.65 2.06 23.99
N ASN A 315 -28.47 2.05 22.94
CA ASN A 315 -28.28 2.90 21.76
C ASN A 315 -28.36 4.40 22.10
N ALA A 316 -27.40 5.17 21.61
CA ALA A 316 -27.31 6.62 21.76
C ALA A 316 -27.02 7.30 20.39
N PRO A 317 -27.40 8.56 20.18
CA PRO A 317 -27.04 9.28 18.96
C PRO A 317 -25.52 9.48 18.87
N ILE A 318 -24.93 9.10 17.74
CA ILE A 318 -23.52 9.38 17.43
C ILE A 318 -23.33 10.91 17.33
N PRO A 319 -22.32 11.51 17.99
CA PRO A 319 -22.06 12.94 17.87
C PRO A 319 -21.85 13.39 16.41
N ALA A 320 -22.44 14.53 16.03
CA ALA A 320 -22.35 15.06 14.67
C ALA A 320 -20.89 15.34 14.20
N ALA A 321 -19.95 15.46 15.14
CA ALA A 321 -18.52 15.57 14.86
C ALA A 321 -17.87 14.24 14.40
N LEU A 322 -18.41 13.09 14.83
CA LEU A 322 -17.93 11.75 14.50
C LEU A 322 -18.69 11.09 13.33
N GLN A 323 -19.94 11.52 13.08
CA GLN A 323 -20.76 11.02 11.98
C GLN A 323 -20.07 11.00 10.60
N PRO A 324 -19.18 11.95 10.21
CA PRO A 324 -18.45 11.87 8.94
C PRO A 324 -17.57 10.63 8.79
N LEU A 325 -16.95 10.15 9.88
CA LEU A 325 -16.14 8.93 9.88
C LEU A 325 -17.02 7.68 9.71
N VAL A 326 -18.14 7.63 10.42
CA VAL A 326 -19.12 6.54 10.32
C VAL A 326 -19.70 6.47 8.91
N ASN A 327 -20.06 7.62 8.31
CA ASN A 327 -20.51 7.69 6.93
C ASN A 327 -19.44 7.20 5.95
N ALA A 328 -18.17 7.56 6.17
CA ALA A 328 -17.07 7.11 5.31
C ALA A 328 -16.89 5.58 5.40
N ARG A 329 -17.00 4.97 6.59
CA ARG A 329 -16.95 3.51 6.75
C ARG A 329 -17.99 2.80 5.90
N GLU A 330 -19.24 3.23 5.99
CA GLU A 330 -20.37 2.64 5.25
C GLU A 330 -20.30 2.95 3.73
N THR A 331 -19.58 4.00 3.31
CA THR A 331 -19.40 4.38 1.90
C THR A 331 -18.21 3.66 1.25
N LEU A 332 -17.16 3.40 2.03
CA LEU A 332 -15.90 2.79 1.58
C LEU A 332 -15.82 1.28 1.91
N HIS A 333 -16.87 0.71 2.50
CA HIS A 333 -16.95 -0.70 2.91
C HIS A 333 -15.77 -1.12 3.82
N ALA A 334 -15.40 -0.28 4.78
CA ALA A 334 -14.25 -0.55 5.65
C ALA A 334 -14.60 -1.51 6.80
N ASP A 335 -14.01 -2.70 6.78
CA ASP A 335 -14.12 -3.73 7.82
C ASP A 335 -13.81 -3.21 9.22
N LEU A 336 -12.79 -2.37 9.39
CA LEU A 336 -12.43 -1.73 10.66
C LEU A 336 -12.53 -0.19 10.57
N MET A 337 -12.86 0.45 11.69
CA MET A 337 -12.93 1.90 11.81
C MET A 337 -12.11 2.37 13.01
N SER A 338 -11.13 3.26 12.78
CA SER A 338 -10.30 3.81 13.85
C SER A 338 -10.38 5.35 13.89
N ILE A 339 -10.16 5.96 15.05
CA ILE A 339 -9.95 7.40 15.19
C ILE A 339 -8.60 7.70 15.87
N VAL A 340 -7.71 8.41 15.17
CA VAL A 340 -6.40 8.84 15.67
C VAL A 340 -6.45 10.28 16.17
N ARG A 341 -6.12 10.51 17.43
CA ARG A 341 -6.18 11.83 18.10
C ARG A 341 -4.89 12.18 18.82
N ASN A 342 -4.79 13.40 19.36
CA ASN A 342 -3.67 13.74 20.23
C ASN A 342 -3.81 13.03 21.57
N PHE A 343 -2.74 12.38 22.02
CA PHE A 343 -2.68 11.90 23.39
C PHE A 343 -2.55 13.06 24.40
N ASN A 344 -3.49 13.10 25.34
CA ASN A 344 -3.50 14.03 26.47
C ASN A 344 -3.66 13.28 27.80
N ASP A 345 -2.77 13.52 28.76
CA ASP A 345 -2.79 12.91 30.11
C ASP A 345 -3.10 13.99 31.16
N PRO A 346 -4.08 13.78 32.06
CA PRO A 346 -4.81 12.51 32.30
C PRO A 346 -6.03 12.27 31.40
N GLU A 347 -6.48 13.23 30.59
CA GLU A 347 -7.83 13.23 30.01
C GLU A 347 -8.17 12.00 29.14
N ASN A 348 -7.22 11.43 28.39
CA ASN A 348 -7.48 10.23 27.57
C ASN A 348 -7.40 8.91 28.34
N ASN A 349 -6.79 8.91 29.54
CA ASN A 349 -6.62 7.77 30.45
C ASN A 349 -5.71 6.62 29.94
N SER A 350 -5.75 6.28 28.65
CA SER A 350 -4.96 5.24 27.97
C SER A 350 -4.29 5.76 26.68
N CYS A 351 -3.36 5.00 26.09
CA CYS A 351 -2.80 5.33 24.76
C CYS A 351 -3.74 4.96 23.60
N GLY A 352 -4.71 4.08 23.85
CA GLY A 352 -5.77 3.70 22.93
C GLY A 352 -6.83 2.89 23.65
N ILE A 353 -7.95 2.62 22.99
CA ILE A 353 -8.93 1.63 23.42
C ILE A 353 -9.66 1.02 22.22
N ALA A 354 -10.02 -0.25 22.33
CA ALA A 354 -10.80 -0.98 21.34
C ALA A 354 -11.80 -1.93 22.00
N TRP A 355 -12.87 -2.24 21.26
CA TRP A 355 -13.64 -3.44 21.57
C TRP A 355 -12.85 -4.69 21.20
N LEU A 356 -12.79 -5.64 22.13
CA LEU A 356 -12.26 -6.97 21.94
C LEU A 356 -13.37 -7.85 21.33
N ASN A 357 -13.39 -7.92 19.99
CA ASN A 357 -14.31 -8.79 19.25
C ASN A 357 -13.99 -10.26 19.58
N GLY A 358 -15.00 -11.02 20.01
CA GLY A 358 -14.81 -12.38 20.51
C GLY A 358 -14.08 -12.49 21.86
N GLY A 359 -14.00 -11.40 22.63
CA GLY A 359 -13.57 -11.47 24.03
C GLY A 359 -14.43 -12.44 24.83
N GLY A 360 -13.80 -13.16 25.76
CA GLY A 360 -14.43 -14.27 26.48
C GLY A 360 -14.57 -15.57 25.67
N GLN A 361 -13.80 -15.73 24.58
CA GLN A 361 -13.87 -16.86 23.63
C GLN A 361 -15.21 -16.98 22.86
N GLU A 362 -15.99 -15.90 22.81
CA GLU A 362 -17.23 -15.85 22.04
C GLU A 362 -16.97 -15.82 20.53
N PRO A 363 -17.71 -16.56 19.68
CA PRO A 363 -17.51 -16.53 18.22
C PRO A 363 -17.73 -15.14 17.62
N ILE A 364 -16.83 -14.72 16.73
CA ILE A 364 -17.00 -13.51 15.91
C ILE A 364 -18.00 -13.80 14.78
N ASP A 365 -19.06 -12.99 14.69
CA ASP A 365 -20.07 -13.06 13.63
C ASP A 365 -20.04 -11.79 12.76
N PRO A 366 -19.71 -11.88 11.45
CA PRO A 366 -19.63 -10.73 10.55
C PRO A 366 -20.91 -9.88 10.45
N THR A 367 -22.09 -10.45 10.72
CA THR A 367 -23.35 -9.70 10.65
C THR A 367 -23.64 -8.88 11.92
N ARG A 368 -22.97 -9.23 13.03
CA ARG A 368 -23.18 -8.71 14.38
C ARG A 368 -22.04 -7.78 14.81
N ASP A 369 -20.80 -8.24 14.67
CA ASP A 369 -19.61 -7.65 15.29
C ASP A 369 -18.89 -6.64 14.40
N VAL A 370 -19.32 -6.50 13.14
CA VAL A 370 -19.00 -5.33 12.31
C VAL A 370 -19.33 -4.02 13.04
N ALA A 371 -20.39 -3.99 13.84
CA ALA A 371 -20.75 -2.82 14.63
C ALA A 371 -19.76 -2.48 15.78
N SER A 372 -18.95 -3.45 16.22
CA SER A 372 -17.96 -3.30 17.30
C SER A 372 -16.51 -3.33 16.81
N ALA A 373 -16.24 -3.51 15.51
CA ALA A 373 -14.93 -3.31 14.89
C ALA A 373 -14.49 -1.82 14.88
N ILE A 374 -14.25 -1.28 16.07
CA ILE A 374 -14.00 0.14 16.34
C ILE A 374 -12.86 0.30 17.35
N SER A 375 -11.93 1.22 17.05
CA SER A 375 -10.82 1.60 17.93
C SER A 375 -10.66 3.12 18.04
N VAL A 376 -10.10 3.58 19.16
CA VAL A 376 -9.66 4.95 19.43
C VAL A 376 -8.17 4.90 19.75
N VAL A 377 -7.36 5.68 19.04
CA VAL A 377 -5.89 5.66 19.16
C VAL A 377 -5.41 7.08 19.47
N SER A 378 -4.57 7.22 20.47
CA SER A 378 -4.00 8.51 20.86
C SER A 378 -2.49 8.54 20.57
N ASP A 379 -2.09 9.25 19.51
CA ASP A 379 -0.66 9.50 19.22
C ASP A 379 -0.18 10.70 20.04
N SER A 380 0.93 10.51 20.75
CA SER A 380 1.81 11.61 21.17
C SER A 380 3.18 11.45 20.54
N ASN A 381 3.80 12.60 20.31
CA ASN A 381 5.24 12.82 20.19
C ASN A 381 5.75 13.42 21.51
N GLY A 382 5.23 12.98 22.66
CA GLY A 382 5.59 13.55 23.97
C GLY A 382 5.04 14.97 24.22
N ASP A 383 4.10 15.45 23.40
CA ASP A 383 3.43 16.74 23.58
C ASP A 383 2.00 16.59 24.14
N GLY A 384 1.81 17.08 25.37
CA GLY A 384 0.51 17.47 25.90
C GLY A 384 0.13 18.90 25.47
N PRO A 385 -1.10 19.34 25.80
CA PRO A 385 -1.74 20.49 25.16
C PRO A 385 -0.96 21.80 25.32
N GLY A 386 -0.48 22.33 24.19
CA GLY A 386 -0.03 23.71 24.05
C GLY A 386 1.44 24.02 24.41
N SER A 387 2.33 23.04 24.55
CA SER A 387 3.78 23.33 24.70
C SER A 387 4.70 22.28 24.07
N PHE A 388 5.52 22.68 23.10
CA PHE A 388 6.62 21.88 22.57
C PHE A 388 7.97 22.18 23.26
N PRO A 389 8.82 21.15 23.52
CA PRO A 389 8.38 19.79 23.80
C PRO A 389 7.61 19.77 25.13
N SER A 390 6.73 18.80 25.37
CA SER A 390 6.10 18.63 26.70
C SER A 390 6.83 17.61 27.59
N ASN A 391 6.26 17.37 28.77
CA ASN A 391 6.71 16.37 29.76
C ASN A 391 5.82 15.11 29.79
N GLY A 392 4.83 15.01 28.91
CA GLY A 392 3.91 13.89 28.79
C GLY A 392 4.57 12.59 28.29
N TYR A 393 3.81 11.50 28.35
CA TYR A 393 4.23 10.17 27.88
C TYR A 393 4.15 10.07 26.34
N VAL A 394 5.09 9.35 25.72
CA VAL A 394 5.06 9.00 24.29
C VAL A 394 4.37 7.65 24.10
N CYS A 395 3.20 7.64 23.46
CA CYS A 395 2.56 6.41 23.00
C CYS A 395 3.37 5.76 21.87
N ARG A 396 3.32 4.42 21.79
CA ARG A 396 4.10 3.63 20.81
C ARG A 396 3.53 3.79 19.40
N GLU A 397 4.38 3.59 18.40
CA GLU A 397 3.91 3.54 17.01
C GLU A 397 3.07 2.28 16.76
N GLU A 398 3.38 1.21 17.48
CA GLU A 398 2.64 -0.04 17.46
C GLU A 398 1.30 0.01 18.24
N THR A 399 0.97 1.11 18.94
CA THR A 399 -0.34 1.28 19.57
C THR A 399 -1.47 1.19 18.54
N PHE A 400 -1.30 1.75 17.33
CA PHE A 400 -2.33 1.65 16.28
C PHE A 400 -2.69 0.19 15.94
N VAL A 401 -1.70 -0.68 15.76
CA VAL A 401 -1.93 -2.10 15.45
C VAL A 401 -2.26 -2.95 16.69
N HIS A 402 -1.99 -2.44 17.90
CA HIS A 402 -2.45 -3.03 19.16
C HIS A 402 -3.98 -2.94 19.29
N GLU A 403 -4.57 -1.75 19.10
CA GLU A 403 -6.02 -1.58 19.17
C GLU A 403 -6.76 -2.37 18.07
N LEU A 404 -6.20 -2.41 16.86
CA LEU A 404 -6.74 -3.27 15.80
C LEU A 404 -6.57 -4.76 16.12
N GLY A 405 -5.52 -5.14 16.86
CA GLY A 405 -5.35 -6.48 17.45
C GLY A 405 -6.54 -6.89 18.31
N HIS A 406 -7.05 -6.00 19.17
CA HIS A 406 -8.28 -6.22 19.94
C HIS A 406 -9.51 -6.32 19.03
N ASN A 407 -9.66 -5.45 18.02
CA ASN A 407 -10.76 -5.57 17.05
C ASN A 407 -10.73 -6.89 16.24
N MET A 408 -9.58 -7.58 16.19
CA MET A 408 -9.40 -8.90 15.56
C MET A 408 -9.28 -10.06 16.58
N GLY A 409 -9.67 -9.86 17.84
CA GLY A 409 -9.79 -10.92 18.85
C GLY A 409 -8.50 -11.34 19.56
N SER A 410 -7.43 -10.54 19.46
CA SER A 410 -6.23 -10.68 20.29
C SER A 410 -6.37 -9.93 21.61
N GLN A 411 -5.92 -10.55 22.69
CA GLN A 411 -5.83 -10.01 24.04
C GLN A 411 -4.37 -9.69 24.40
N HIS A 412 -4.18 -8.91 25.47
CA HIS A 412 -2.92 -8.67 26.19
C HIS A 412 -2.10 -9.93 26.51
N ASP A 413 -0.92 -9.79 27.11
CA ASP A 413 -0.31 -10.89 27.83
C ASP A 413 -1.16 -11.32 29.03
N ALA A 414 -1.15 -12.61 29.33
CA ALA A 414 -2.00 -13.23 30.34
C ALA A 414 -1.93 -12.58 31.73
N THR A 415 -0.82 -11.94 32.09
CA THR A 415 -0.65 -11.29 33.40
C THR A 415 -1.29 -9.89 33.44
N THR A 416 -1.34 -9.16 32.33
CA THR A 416 -2.09 -7.90 32.26
C THR A 416 -3.57 -8.13 31.95
N ALA A 417 -3.91 -9.19 31.22
CA ALA A 417 -5.31 -9.62 31.03
C ALA A 417 -5.98 -9.97 32.38
N ALA A 418 -5.29 -10.69 33.26
CA ALA A 418 -5.74 -11.08 34.61
C ALA A 418 -5.75 -9.94 35.67
N GLY A 419 -5.80 -8.68 35.21
CA GLY A 419 -6.03 -7.49 36.03
C GLY A 419 -5.19 -7.38 37.32
N VAL A 420 -5.89 -7.31 38.46
CA VAL A 420 -5.32 -6.97 39.77
C VAL A 420 -5.32 -8.11 40.79
N ASP A 421 -6.06 -9.20 40.56
CA ASP A 421 -5.98 -10.42 41.38
C ASP A 421 -5.03 -11.48 40.80
N GLY A 422 -4.69 -11.38 39.51
CA GLY A 422 -3.71 -12.25 38.85
C GLY A 422 -4.24 -13.62 38.43
N THR A 423 -5.56 -13.81 38.40
CA THR A 423 -6.24 -15.01 37.91
C THR A 423 -6.95 -14.69 36.60
N LEU A 424 -6.76 -15.51 35.55
CA LEU A 424 -7.51 -15.34 34.30
C LEU A 424 -8.95 -15.86 34.46
N ASP A 425 -9.92 -14.95 34.52
CA ASP A 425 -11.35 -15.25 34.48
C ASP A 425 -11.83 -15.49 33.03
N ASP A 426 -12.93 -16.24 32.86
CA ASP A 426 -13.45 -16.65 31.53
C ASP A 426 -13.64 -15.47 30.55
N GLY A 427 -14.06 -14.30 31.06
CA GLY A 427 -14.31 -13.09 30.27
C GLY A 427 -13.05 -12.30 29.86
N GLU A 428 -11.88 -12.63 30.41
CA GLU A 428 -10.62 -11.92 30.16
C GLU A 428 -9.82 -12.51 28.98
N TYR A 429 -10.25 -13.64 28.42
CA TYR A 429 -9.65 -14.26 27.24
C TYR A 429 -9.96 -13.46 25.96
N GLY A 430 -9.07 -13.58 24.95
CA GLY A 430 -9.43 -13.26 23.57
C GLY A 430 -10.29 -14.36 22.94
N LEU A 431 -10.38 -14.40 21.60
CA LEU A 431 -11.20 -15.40 20.88
C LEU A 431 -10.80 -16.86 21.16
N TYR A 432 -9.52 -17.12 21.47
CA TYR A 432 -9.00 -18.46 21.73
C TYR A 432 -8.19 -18.49 23.03
N PRO A 433 -8.03 -19.68 23.68
CA PRO A 433 -7.17 -19.87 24.85
C PRO A 433 -5.71 -19.42 24.71
N TYR A 434 -5.25 -19.18 23.47
CA TYR A 434 -3.89 -18.78 23.13
C TYR A 434 -3.81 -17.36 22.55
N SER A 435 -4.91 -16.59 22.48
CA SER A 435 -4.97 -15.23 21.92
C SER A 435 -4.24 -14.16 22.75
N PHE A 436 -3.26 -14.52 23.57
CA PHE A 436 -2.54 -13.60 24.45
C PHE A 436 -1.21 -13.14 23.85
N GLY A 437 -0.83 -11.90 24.14
CA GLY A 437 0.54 -11.40 23.94
C GLY A 437 1.57 -12.15 24.78
N TYR A 438 2.85 -11.91 24.51
CA TYR A 438 3.94 -12.56 25.21
C TYR A 438 5.02 -11.58 25.70
N ARG A 439 5.55 -11.86 26.89
CA ARG A 439 6.65 -11.12 27.49
C ARG A 439 7.51 -12.02 28.37
N THR A 440 8.77 -11.62 28.53
CA THR A 440 9.79 -12.26 29.35
C THR A 440 10.60 -11.19 30.08
N GLY A 441 11.51 -11.57 30.98
CA GLY A 441 12.43 -10.60 31.61
C GLY A 441 13.33 -9.81 30.64
N SER A 442 13.39 -10.17 29.34
CA SER A 442 14.23 -9.48 28.34
C SER A 442 13.45 -8.78 27.22
N PHE A 443 12.20 -9.18 26.92
CA PHE A 443 11.44 -8.59 25.82
C PHE A 443 9.91 -8.66 26.00
N PHE A 444 9.18 -7.92 25.18
CA PHE A 444 7.72 -7.98 25.05
C PHE A 444 7.26 -7.80 23.59
N THR A 445 6.12 -8.42 23.25
CA THR A 445 5.46 -8.31 21.94
C THR A 445 4.52 -7.10 21.88
N ILE A 446 3.84 -6.90 20.74
CA ILE A 446 2.87 -5.80 20.53
C ILE A 446 1.71 -5.87 21.52
N MET A 447 1.05 -7.02 21.66
CA MET A 447 -0.05 -7.21 22.61
C MET A 447 0.43 -7.48 24.05
N ALA A 448 1.59 -6.99 24.47
CA ALA A 448 2.11 -7.25 25.81
C ALA A 448 2.60 -5.97 26.48
N TYR A 449 2.41 -5.87 27.80
CA TYR A 449 2.85 -4.71 28.54
C TYR A 449 4.28 -4.85 29.07
N ARG A 450 5.01 -3.73 29.04
CA ARG A 450 6.38 -3.66 29.53
C ARG A 450 6.41 -3.69 31.05
N GLU A 451 7.08 -4.65 31.64
CA GLU A 451 7.34 -4.69 33.09
C GLU A 451 8.60 -3.87 33.41
N ASP A 452 9.75 -4.27 32.86
CA ASP A 452 11.05 -3.72 33.23
C ASP A 452 11.55 -2.59 32.30
N PRO A 453 12.15 -1.51 32.85
CA PRO A 453 12.87 -0.47 32.12
C PRO A 453 13.90 -0.90 31.05
N ILE A 454 14.39 -2.13 31.05
CA ILE A 454 15.40 -2.66 30.09
C ILE A 454 14.82 -3.60 29.02
N GLN A 455 13.57 -4.06 29.15
CA GLN A 455 12.96 -4.99 28.18
C GLN A 455 12.88 -4.38 26.78
N ILE A 456 13.25 -5.14 25.75
CA ILE A 456 13.13 -4.73 24.35
C ILE A 456 11.70 -4.99 23.86
N GLY A 457 11.03 -3.96 23.34
CA GLY A 457 9.77 -4.13 22.62
C GLY A 457 10.08 -4.51 21.17
N TYR A 458 9.63 -5.67 20.72
CA TYR A 458 9.76 -6.07 19.31
C TYR A 458 8.49 -5.71 18.54
N ARG A 459 8.65 -5.39 17.24
CA ARG A 459 7.52 -5.19 16.31
C ARG A 459 6.99 -6.54 15.81
N VAL A 460 6.49 -7.36 16.75
CA VAL A 460 5.89 -8.68 16.50
C VAL A 460 4.68 -8.89 17.39
N PHE A 461 3.68 -9.60 16.88
CA PHE A 461 2.67 -10.31 17.65
C PHE A 461 3.27 -11.58 18.27
N SER A 462 2.63 -12.15 19.29
CA SER A 462 3.14 -13.39 19.90
C SER A 462 3.04 -14.56 18.92
N ASN A 463 4.14 -15.31 18.78
CA ASN A 463 4.23 -16.46 17.88
C ASN A 463 5.35 -17.42 18.36
N PRO A 464 5.02 -18.67 18.76
CA PRO A 464 6.01 -19.66 19.22
C PRO A 464 6.86 -20.26 18.08
N ARG A 465 6.50 -20.06 16.81
CA ARG A 465 7.21 -20.59 15.62
C ARG A 465 8.41 -19.74 15.20
N ILE A 466 8.47 -18.46 15.60
CA ILE A 466 9.60 -17.55 15.32
C ILE A 466 10.44 -17.30 16.58
N ALA A 467 11.75 -17.10 16.40
CA ALA A 467 12.72 -16.98 17.49
C ALA A 467 13.52 -15.66 17.48
N TYR A 468 13.02 -14.63 16.79
CA TYR A 468 13.73 -13.36 16.57
C TYR A 468 13.94 -12.54 17.84
N CYS A 469 13.17 -12.82 18.89
CA CYS A 469 13.21 -12.15 20.19
C CYS A 469 14.40 -12.56 21.08
N GLY A 470 15.32 -13.41 20.58
CA GLY A 470 16.40 -14.06 21.32
C GLY A 470 15.98 -15.38 21.99
N SER A 471 14.67 -15.62 22.07
CA SER A 471 14.01 -16.92 22.26
C SER A 471 12.79 -16.98 21.34
N ALA A 472 11.98 -18.04 21.43
CA ALA A 472 10.64 -18.03 20.84
C ALA A 472 9.87 -16.76 21.26
N CYS A 473 9.19 -16.13 20.30
CA CYS A 473 8.42 -14.90 20.52
C CYS A 473 6.98 -15.16 21.03
N GLY A 474 6.70 -16.37 21.53
CA GLY A 474 5.39 -16.79 22.01
C GLY A 474 5.46 -18.15 22.68
N THR A 475 4.30 -18.67 23.09
CA THR A 475 4.13 -20.02 23.65
C THR A 475 2.87 -20.67 23.09
N ALA A 476 2.60 -21.94 23.42
CA ALA A 476 1.33 -22.59 23.07
C ALA A 476 0.07 -21.89 23.65
N ASN A 477 0.25 -21.02 24.66
CA ASN A 477 -0.81 -20.22 25.28
C ASN A 477 -0.66 -18.71 24.97
N ALA A 478 0.27 -18.33 24.09
CA ALA A 478 0.53 -16.95 23.70
C ALA A 478 0.98 -16.91 22.24
N ASP A 479 -0.02 -16.93 21.35
CA ASP A 479 0.12 -17.10 19.90
C ASP A 479 -0.93 -16.25 19.16
N ASN A 480 -0.87 -14.93 19.34
CA ASN A 480 -1.66 -13.96 18.59
C ASN A 480 -1.52 -14.18 17.08
N ALA A 481 -0.37 -14.64 16.59
CA ALA A 481 -0.20 -14.92 15.17
C ALA A 481 -1.11 -16.06 14.69
N GLN A 482 -1.27 -17.14 15.45
CA GLN A 482 -2.28 -18.16 15.13
C GLN A 482 -3.70 -17.59 15.22
N SER A 483 -3.99 -16.75 16.23
CA SER A 483 -5.32 -16.12 16.35
C SER A 483 -5.66 -15.23 15.16
N LEU A 484 -4.74 -14.35 14.77
CA LEU A 484 -4.92 -13.39 13.68
C LEU A 484 -4.96 -14.07 12.31
N ASN A 485 -4.18 -15.14 12.08
CA ASN A 485 -4.34 -15.98 10.88
C ASN A 485 -5.74 -16.62 10.78
N ASN A 486 -6.42 -16.86 11.90
CA ASN A 486 -7.79 -17.40 11.91
C ASN A 486 -8.88 -16.32 11.87
N THR A 487 -8.61 -15.09 12.35
CA THR A 487 -9.62 -14.02 12.41
C THR A 487 -9.58 -13.05 11.24
N ILE A 488 -8.41 -12.77 10.64
CA ILE A 488 -8.28 -11.81 9.54
C ILE A 488 -9.26 -12.08 8.39
N PRO A 489 -9.40 -13.32 7.86
CA PRO A 489 -10.37 -13.60 6.79
C PRO A 489 -11.84 -13.37 7.19
N VAL A 490 -12.14 -13.45 8.48
CA VAL A 490 -13.48 -13.22 9.04
C VAL A 490 -13.76 -11.73 9.14
N ILE A 491 -12.78 -10.96 9.62
CA ILE A 491 -12.84 -9.50 9.72
C ILE A 491 -12.88 -8.88 8.32
N ALA A 492 -12.07 -9.36 7.37
CA ALA A 492 -12.08 -9.02 5.94
C ALA A 492 -13.34 -9.50 5.17
N SER A 493 -14.37 -9.95 5.89
CA SER A 493 -15.70 -10.26 5.36
C SER A 493 -16.81 -9.43 5.99
N PHE A 494 -16.46 -8.43 6.81
CA PHE A 494 -17.42 -7.55 7.46
C PHE A 494 -18.12 -6.67 6.43
N TYR A 495 -17.43 -6.30 5.35
CA TYR A 495 -18.02 -5.85 4.09
C TYR A 495 -17.47 -6.65 2.89
N THR A 496 -18.07 -6.44 1.72
CA THR A 496 -17.41 -6.78 0.45
C THR A 496 -16.48 -5.62 0.08
N SER A 497 -15.17 -5.83 0.08
CA SER A 497 -14.16 -4.85 -0.33
C SER A 497 -14.52 -4.19 -1.67
N LEU A 498 -14.55 -2.85 -1.71
CA LEU A 498 -14.75 -2.07 -2.95
C LEU A 498 -13.45 -1.85 -3.73
N VAL A 499 -12.28 -2.08 -3.11
CA VAL A 499 -10.99 -1.97 -3.78
C VAL A 499 -10.54 -3.37 -4.19
N SER A 500 -10.91 -3.79 -5.41
CA SER A 500 -10.61 -5.13 -5.90
C SER A 500 -9.12 -5.31 -6.21
N ALA A 501 -8.33 -5.71 -5.22
CA ALA A 501 -7.01 -6.28 -5.44
C ALA A 501 -7.13 -7.75 -5.89
N GLN A 502 -7.93 -8.00 -6.93
CA GLN A 502 -7.97 -9.33 -7.55
C GLN A 502 -6.61 -9.62 -8.16
N THR A 503 -5.99 -10.71 -7.71
CA THR A 503 -4.75 -11.21 -8.26
C THR A 503 -5.04 -11.74 -9.67
N ARG A 504 -4.83 -10.91 -10.69
CA ARG A 504 -5.23 -11.21 -12.08
C ARG A 504 -4.70 -12.58 -12.50
N GLY A 505 -5.60 -13.50 -12.81
CA GLY A 505 -5.24 -14.86 -13.23
C GLY A 505 -4.95 -15.86 -12.10
N ASP A 506 -5.27 -15.57 -10.84
CA ASP A 506 -5.44 -16.61 -9.82
C ASP A 506 -6.60 -17.52 -10.24
N HIS A 507 -6.31 -18.80 -10.54
CA HIS A 507 -7.30 -19.77 -11.00
C HIS A 507 -7.75 -20.75 -9.90
N ASN A 508 -7.44 -20.49 -8.62
CA ASN A 508 -7.95 -21.28 -7.50
C ASN A 508 -8.23 -20.54 -6.17
N GLY A 509 -8.15 -19.21 -6.14
CA GLY A 509 -8.51 -18.37 -4.99
C GLY A 509 -7.58 -18.51 -3.79
N ASP A 510 -6.27 -18.62 -4.01
CA ASP A 510 -5.26 -18.63 -2.93
C ASP A 510 -4.46 -17.33 -2.78
N GLY A 511 -4.67 -16.35 -3.67
CA GLY A 511 -3.98 -15.06 -3.67
C GLY A 511 -2.69 -15.03 -4.49
N HIS A 512 -2.45 -16.05 -5.32
CA HIS A 512 -1.32 -16.12 -6.24
C HIS A 512 -1.82 -16.28 -7.68
N ALA A 513 -1.23 -15.55 -8.63
CA ALA A 513 -1.58 -15.73 -10.03
C ALA A 513 -1.00 -17.05 -10.58
N ASP A 514 -1.71 -17.60 -11.57
CA ASP A 514 -1.35 -18.85 -12.20
C ASP A 514 -0.89 -18.69 -13.64
N ILE A 515 -0.20 -19.71 -14.16
CA ILE A 515 0.08 -19.79 -15.60
C ILE A 515 -0.91 -20.76 -16.24
N LEU A 516 -1.94 -20.21 -16.90
CA LEU A 516 -2.83 -20.95 -17.77
C LEU A 516 -2.15 -21.24 -19.12
N TRP A 517 -1.91 -22.51 -19.40
CA TRP A 517 -1.32 -23.03 -20.62
C TRP A 517 -2.35 -23.69 -21.53
N ARG A 518 -2.26 -23.42 -22.84
CA ARG A 518 -2.97 -24.13 -23.91
C ARG A 518 -2.00 -24.72 -24.93
N ASN A 519 -2.21 -25.97 -25.33
CA ASN A 519 -1.48 -26.61 -26.42
C ASN A 519 -2.17 -26.33 -27.76
N SER A 520 -1.52 -25.54 -28.63
CA SER A 520 -2.06 -25.13 -29.94
C SER A 520 -2.18 -26.26 -30.96
N THR A 521 -1.62 -27.44 -30.68
CA THR A 521 -1.63 -28.61 -31.58
C THR A 521 -2.56 -29.72 -31.11
N THR A 522 -2.60 -30.03 -29.80
CA THR A 522 -3.48 -31.10 -29.26
C THR A 522 -4.78 -30.58 -28.66
N GLY A 523 -4.84 -29.29 -28.29
CA GLY A 523 -5.98 -28.70 -27.60
C GLY A 523 -6.03 -28.97 -26.10
N GLU A 524 -5.02 -29.61 -25.51
CA GLU A 524 -4.85 -29.75 -24.06
C GLU A 524 -4.72 -28.38 -23.36
N ASN A 525 -5.17 -28.32 -22.10
CA ASN A 525 -5.12 -27.12 -21.27
C ASN A 525 -4.61 -27.49 -19.85
N GLN A 526 -3.74 -26.67 -19.25
CA GLN A 526 -3.18 -26.89 -17.90
C GLN A 526 -3.03 -25.56 -17.16
N ILE A 527 -3.46 -25.50 -15.91
CA ILE A 527 -3.07 -24.47 -14.94
C ILE A 527 -1.82 -24.95 -14.20
N TRP A 528 -0.84 -24.06 -14.02
CA TRP A 528 0.39 -24.29 -13.23
C TRP A 528 0.40 -23.28 -12.07
N ARG A 529 0.22 -23.75 -10.83
CA ARG A 529 -0.09 -22.87 -9.69
C ARG A 529 1.12 -22.11 -9.19
N SER A 530 0.98 -20.80 -9.00
CA SER A 530 2.11 -19.89 -8.67
C SER A 530 3.27 -20.02 -9.69
N GLY A 531 2.94 -20.44 -10.93
CA GLY A 531 3.88 -20.79 -12.00
C GLY A 531 4.57 -22.16 -11.91
N ASP A 532 4.32 -22.99 -10.90
CA ASP A 532 4.98 -24.30 -10.75
C ASP A 532 4.28 -25.42 -11.55
N SER A 533 5.11 -26.29 -12.12
CA SER A 533 4.73 -27.47 -12.88
C SER A 533 4.57 -28.73 -12.02
N ALA A 534 4.86 -28.70 -10.71
CA ALA A 534 4.50 -29.78 -9.79
C ALA A 534 3.04 -29.68 -9.31
N THR A 535 2.50 -28.46 -9.20
CA THR A 535 1.20 -28.11 -8.61
C THR A 535 0.05 -28.03 -9.63
N LYS A 536 0.13 -28.80 -10.72
CA LYS A 536 -0.76 -28.63 -11.89
C LYS A 536 -2.23 -28.95 -11.63
N GLN A 537 -3.11 -28.06 -12.09
CA GLN A 537 -4.54 -28.30 -12.25
C GLN A 537 -4.86 -28.57 -13.73
N ALA A 538 -5.47 -29.72 -14.03
CA ALA A 538 -5.81 -30.11 -15.39
C ALA A 538 -7.17 -29.52 -15.79
N ILE A 539 -7.21 -28.78 -16.91
CA ILE A 539 -8.44 -28.28 -17.52
C ILE A 539 -8.89 -29.25 -18.63
N ALA A 540 -10.20 -29.34 -18.87
CA ALA A 540 -10.76 -30.15 -19.95
C ALA A 540 -10.14 -29.78 -21.33
N PRO A 541 -9.68 -30.74 -22.13
CA PRO A 541 -9.07 -30.46 -23.43
C PRO A 541 -10.12 -30.01 -24.45
N VAL A 542 -9.77 -29.00 -25.25
CA VAL A 542 -10.58 -28.50 -26.36
C VAL A 542 -9.86 -28.83 -27.68
N ASN A 543 -10.07 -30.08 -28.13
CA ASN A 543 -9.37 -30.70 -29.28
C ASN A 543 -9.54 -29.95 -30.61
N SER A 544 -10.56 -29.09 -30.74
CA SER A 544 -10.75 -28.25 -31.92
C SER A 544 -9.97 -26.95 -31.77
N THR A 545 -8.91 -26.80 -32.57
CA THR A 545 -8.02 -25.63 -32.58
C THR A 545 -8.70 -24.33 -33.08
N ALA A 546 -9.92 -24.43 -33.62
CA ALA A 546 -10.76 -23.27 -33.89
C ALA A 546 -11.27 -22.59 -32.61
N TRP A 547 -11.22 -23.28 -31.45
CA TRP A 547 -11.46 -22.66 -30.15
C TRP A 547 -10.16 -22.15 -29.55
N THR A 548 -10.13 -20.85 -29.25
CA THR A 548 -9.06 -20.13 -28.58
C THR A 548 -9.55 -19.57 -27.25
N ILE A 549 -8.68 -19.54 -26.25
CA ILE A 549 -8.85 -18.65 -25.10
C ILE A 549 -8.61 -17.22 -25.61
N VAL A 550 -9.43 -16.26 -25.18
CA VAL A 550 -9.39 -14.86 -25.62
C VAL A 550 -9.48 -13.84 -24.47
N GLY A 551 -9.35 -14.33 -23.24
CA GLY A 551 -9.34 -13.57 -22.00
C GLY A 551 -9.43 -14.51 -20.80
N THR A 552 -8.87 -14.08 -19.68
CA THR A 552 -9.09 -14.61 -18.32
C THR A 552 -9.65 -13.51 -17.44
N GLY A 553 -10.17 -13.83 -16.26
CA GLY A 553 -10.76 -12.85 -15.35
C GLY A 553 -11.95 -13.40 -14.57
N ASP A 554 -12.36 -12.79 -13.47
CA ASP A 554 -13.53 -13.22 -12.71
C ASP A 554 -14.78 -12.48 -13.21
N TYR A 555 -15.56 -13.14 -14.06
CA TYR A 555 -16.81 -12.57 -14.60
C TYR A 555 -18.01 -12.86 -13.69
N ASN A 556 -17.81 -13.48 -12.52
CA ASN A 556 -18.88 -14.03 -11.70
C ASN A 556 -18.93 -13.40 -10.29
N GLY A 557 -17.79 -12.96 -9.75
CA GLY A 557 -17.63 -12.30 -8.44
C GLY A 557 -17.33 -13.26 -7.29
N ASP A 558 -16.66 -14.38 -7.55
CA ASP A 558 -16.21 -15.34 -6.51
C ASP A 558 -14.71 -15.23 -6.16
N GLY A 559 -13.97 -14.33 -6.82
CA GLY A 559 -12.55 -14.12 -6.61
C GLY A 559 -11.63 -15.09 -7.35
N VAL A 560 -12.17 -15.93 -8.24
CA VAL A 560 -11.40 -16.90 -9.02
C VAL A 560 -11.49 -16.59 -10.51
N ALA A 561 -10.35 -16.52 -11.19
CA ALA A 561 -10.31 -16.23 -12.61
C ALA A 561 -10.95 -17.37 -13.44
N ASP A 562 -11.92 -17.00 -14.26
CA ASP A 562 -12.54 -17.83 -15.27
C ASP A 562 -11.73 -17.82 -16.58
N VAL A 563 -12.18 -18.59 -17.57
CA VAL A 563 -11.54 -18.70 -18.89
C VAL A 563 -12.56 -18.43 -20.01
N VAL A 564 -12.33 -17.38 -20.80
CA VAL A 564 -13.21 -16.98 -21.90
C VAL A 564 -12.77 -17.65 -23.20
N TRP A 565 -13.66 -18.47 -23.74
CA TRP A 565 -13.46 -19.24 -24.97
C TRP A 565 -14.22 -18.61 -26.13
N ARG A 566 -13.53 -18.43 -27.27
CA ARG A 566 -14.15 -18.05 -28.55
C ARG A 566 -13.81 -19.06 -29.64
N ASN A 567 -14.80 -19.41 -30.45
CA ASN A 567 -14.59 -20.12 -31.70
C ASN A 567 -14.35 -19.12 -32.84
N THR A 568 -13.14 -19.13 -33.40
CA THR A 568 -12.72 -18.18 -34.44
C THR A 568 -13.35 -18.44 -35.82
N ALA A 569 -14.04 -19.56 -36.01
CA ALA A 569 -14.74 -19.91 -37.25
C ALA A 569 -16.25 -19.65 -37.16
N SER A 570 -16.92 -20.13 -36.11
CA SER A 570 -18.38 -19.95 -35.92
C SER A 570 -18.77 -18.68 -35.17
N GLY A 571 -17.84 -18.09 -34.41
CA GLY A 571 -18.11 -16.90 -33.59
C GLY A 571 -18.86 -17.19 -32.30
N GLN A 572 -19.07 -18.46 -31.95
CA GLN A 572 -19.58 -18.90 -30.65
C GLN A 572 -18.61 -18.50 -29.54
N ASN A 573 -19.13 -18.17 -28.36
CA ASN A 573 -18.34 -17.87 -27.17
C ASN A 573 -18.93 -18.60 -25.96
N THR A 574 -18.13 -18.84 -24.93
CA THR A 574 -18.57 -19.34 -23.62
C THR A 574 -17.52 -18.98 -22.56
N ILE A 575 -17.94 -18.79 -21.31
CA ILE A 575 -17.02 -18.61 -20.17
C ILE A 575 -17.03 -19.91 -19.37
N TRP A 576 -15.86 -20.45 -19.07
CA TRP A 576 -15.70 -21.61 -18.18
C TRP A 576 -15.34 -21.10 -16.79
N LEU A 577 -16.28 -21.22 -15.85
CA LEU A 577 -16.13 -20.69 -14.51
C LEU A 577 -15.02 -21.46 -13.77
N SER A 578 -14.08 -20.74 -13.14
CA SER A 578 -12.83 -21.30 -12.57
C SER A 578 -12.07 -22.22 -13.56
N GLY A 579 -12.18 -21.96 -14.87
CA GLY A 579 -11.61 -22.80 -15.94
C GLY A 579 -12.30 -24.16 -16.16
N ASN A 580 -13.45 -24.41 -15.55
CA ASN A 580 -14.14 -25.72 -15.58
C ASN A 580 -15.27 -25.80 -16.63
N ASN A 581 -15.11 -26.67 -17.62
CA ASN A 581 -16.10 -26.94 -18.68
C ASN A 581 -17.46 -27.49 -18.18
N ALA A 582 -17.56 -27.97 -16.93
CA ALA A 582 -18.84 -28.39 -16.35
C ALA A 582 -19.69 -27.22 -15.83
N THR A 583 -19.06 -26.08 -15.53
CA THR A 583 -19.67 -24.86 -14.98
C THR A 583 -19.48 -23.72 -15.96
N GLN A 584 -20.43 -23.53 -16.88
CA GLN A 584 -20.31 -22.55 -17.96
C GLN A 584 -21.33 -21.43 -17.85
N GLN A 585 -20.86 -20.19 -18.05
CA GLN A 585 -21.75 -19.08 -18.41
C GLN A 585 -21.84 -18.99 -19.94
N ALA A 586 -23.06 -19.16 -20.46
CA ALA A 586 -23.32 -19.09 -21.88
C ALA A 586 -23.25 -17.64 -22.40
N MET A 587 -22.45 -17.42 -23.45
CA MET A 587 -22.35 -16.14 -24.16
C MET A 587 -23.08 -16.20 -25.51
N PRO A 588 -23.50 -15.06 -26.07
CA PRO A 588 -24.07 -15.02 -27.42
C PRO A 588 -23.02 -15.37 -28.49
N VAL A 589 -23.51 -15.78 -29.66
CA VAL A 589 -22.69 -15.89 -30.88
C VAL A 589 -22.46 -14.50 -31.47
N VAL A 590 -21.21 -14.19 -31.84
CA VAL A 590 -20.83 -12.99 -32.60
C VAL A 590 -20.30 -13.43 -33.97
N PRO A 591 -21.15 -13.51 -35.01
CA PRO A 591 -20.77 -14.10 -36.31
C PRO A 591 -19.77 -13.26 -37.10
N ASP A 592 -19.74 -11.93 -36.89
CA ASP A 592 -18.77 -11.05 -37.53
C ASP A 592 -17.36 -11.28 -36.96
N GLN A 593 -16.54 -12.00 -37.73
CA GLN A 593 -15.15 -12.30 -37.38
C GLN A 593 -14.19 -11.10 -37.51
N ASN A 594 -14.68 -9.87 -37.60
CA ASN A 594 -13.88 -8.66 -37.37
C ASN A 594 -13.88 -8.22 -35.89
N TRP A 595 -14.90 -8.62 -35.10
CA TRP A 595 -14.91 -8.40 -33.65
C TRP A 595 -13.94 -9.36 -32.94
N ARG A 596 -13.14 -8.82 -32.02
CA ARG A 596 -12.28 -9.54 -31.08
C ARG A 596 -12.54 -9.04 -29.68
N VAL A 597 -12.34 -9.90 -28.68
CA VAL A 597 -11.98 -9.43 -27.33
C VAL A 597 -10.62 -8.73 -27.44
N ALA A 598 -10.47 -7.61 -26.77
CA ALA A 598 -9.28 -6.77 -26.77
C ALA A 598 -8.69 -6.56 -25.36
N GLY A 599 -9.41 -7.02 -24.32
CA GLY A 599 -9.01 -7.08 -22.93
C GLY A 599 -10.19 -7.47 -22.05
N SER A 600 -9.89 -7.74 -20.79
CA SER A 600 -10.84 -7.99 -19.71
C SER A 600 -10.48 -7.10 -18.52
N GLY A 601 -11.48 -6.68 -17.74
CA GLY A 601 -11.33 -5.70 -16.67
C GLY A 601 -12.67 -5.21 -16.14
N ASP A 602 -12.74 -4.81 -14.87
CA ASP A 602 -13.93 -4.15 -14.30
C ASP A 602 -14.00 -2.68 -14.74
N PHE A 603 -14.76 -2.37 -15.80
CA PHE A 603 -14.93 -0.97 -16.27
C PHE A 603 -16.05 -0.20 -15.53
N ASP A 604 -16.67 -0.79 -14.50
CA ASP A 604 -17.98 -0.38 -13.96
C ASP A 604 -18.00 -0.24 -12.42
N GLY A 605 -17.03 -0.84 -11.73
CA GLY A 605 -16.83 -0.85 -10.27
C GLY A 605 -17.85 -1.72 -9.53
N ASP A 606 -18.21 -2.88 -10.10
CA ASP A 606 -19.14 -3.86 -9.50
C ASP A 606 -18.43 -5.08 -8.86
N GLY A 607 -17.10 -5.15 -9.01
CA GLY A 607 -16.22 -6.17 -8.46
C GLY A 607 -15.99 -7.36 -9.39
N LYS A 608 -16.18 -7.19 -10.71
CA LYS A 608 -16.14 -8.27 -11.70
C LYS A 608 -15.53 -7.81 -13.02
N ASP A 609 -14.80 -8.70 -13.66
CA ASP A 609 -14.30 -8.48 -15.01
C ASP A 609 -15.42 -8.45 -16.05
N ASP A 610 -15.33 -7.49 -16.95
CA ASP A 610 -16.13 -7.39 -18.17
C ASP A 610 -15.33 -7.83 -19.39
N LEU A 611 -15.99 -7.93 -20.55
CA LEU A 611 -15.32 -8.14 -21.84
C LEU A 611 -15.33 -6.90 -22.72
N LEU A 612 -14.14 -6.35 -22.97
CA LEU A 612 -13.91 -5.27 -23.94
C LEU A 612 -13.77 -5.86 -25.35
N TRP A 613 -14.71 -5.53 -26.22
CA TRP A 613 -14.75 -5.90 -27.63
C TRP A 613 -14.29 -4.76 -28.53
N ARG A 614 -13.45 -5.06 -29.52
CA ARG A 614 -13.06 -4.15 -30.62
C ARG A 614 -13.28 -4.79 -31.98
N ASN A 615 -13.86 -4.04 -32.91
CA ASN A 615 -13.97 -4.42 -34.32
C ASN A 615 -12.75 -3.91 -35.10
N ASN A 616 -11.95 -4.84 -35.61
CA ASN A 616 -10.68 -4.52 -36.26
C ASN A 616 -10.79 -3.96 -37.69
N THR A 617 -12.00 -3.79 -38.26
CA THR A 617 -12.20 -3.16 -39.57
C THR A 617 -13.10 -1.92 -39.54
N SER A 618 -14.10 -1.86 -38.64
CA SER A 618 -14.93 -0.66 -38.46
C SER A 618 -14.41 0.28 -37.37
N GLY A 619 -13.52 -0.18 -36.49
CA GLY A 619 -13.03 0.59 -35.36
C GLY A 619 -14.03 0.78 -34.21
N GLY A 620 -15.22 0.17 -34.30
CA GLY A 620 -16.20 0.16 -33.22
C GLY A 620 -15.71 -0.60 -31.98
N ASN A 621 -16.17 -0.18 -30.80
CA ASN A 621 -15.80 -0.74 -29.51
C ASN A 621 -17.08 -0.96 -28.65
N GLN A 622 -17.09 -1.94 -27.76
CA GLN A 622 -18.14 -2.16 -26.75
C GLN A 622 -17.54 -2.84 -25.51
N VAL A 623 -18.09 -2.59 -24.33
CA VAL A 623 -17.85 -3.43 -23.14
C VAL A 623 -19.14 -4.17 -22.80
N TRP A 624 -19.02 -5.46 -22.44
CA TRP A 624 -20.14 -6.32 -22.06
C TRP A 624 -19.97 -6.72 -20.59
N ARG A 625 -20.86 -6.23 -19.71
CA ARG A 625 -20.70 -6.45 -18.27
C ARG A 625 -20.70 -7.91 -17.89
N SER A 626 -19.73 -8.38 -17.12
CA SER A 626 -19.64 -9.80 -16.74
C SER A 626 -19.71 -10.74 -17.96
N GLY A 627 -19.25 -10.29 -19.14
CA GLY A 627 -19.40 -10.98 -20.44
C GLY A 627 -20.82 -11.04 -21.03
N ASN A 628 -21.83 -10.46 -20.40
CA ASN A 628 -23.24 -10.45 -20.83
C ASN A 628 -23.53 -9.29 -21.81
N SER A 629 -23.88 -9.63 -23.06
CA SER A 629 -24.18 -8.65 -24.11
C SER A 629 -25.50 -7.88 -23.93
N THR A 630 -26.31 -8.18 -22.92
CA THR A 630 -27.54 -7.40 -22.62
C THR A 630 -27.27 -6.23 -21.67
N THR A 631 -26.13 -6.23 -20.98
CA THR A 631 -25.71 -5.23 -19.97
C THR A 631 -24.45 -4.50 -20.44
N GLN A 632 -24.57 -3.71 -21.51
CA GLN A 632 -23.40 -3.10 -22.17
C GLN A 632 -22.95 -1.78 -21.52
N LEU A 633 -21.65 -1.50 -21.64
CA LEU A 633 -21.06 -0.15 -21.56
C LEU A 633 -20.69 0.31 -22.98
N ALA A 634 -21.06 1.55 -23.32
CA ALA A 634 -20.91 2.10 -24.65
C ALA A 634 -19.56 2.81 -24.82
N VAL A 635 -18.61 2.15 -25.48
CA VAL A 635 -17.26 2.69 -25.73
C VAL A 635 -17.22 3.43 -27.08
N ALA A 636 -16.60 4.61 -27.10
CA ALA A 636 -16.53 5.43 -28.31
C ALA A 636 -15.74 4.73 -29.45
N PRO A 637 -16.19 4.83 -30.71
CA PRO A 637 -15.50 4.19 -31.83
C PRO A 637 -14.19 4.91 -32.19
N VAL A 638 -13.14 4.14 -32.44
CA VAL A 638 -11.84 4.62 -32.91
C VAL A 638 -11.61 4.14 -34.34
N TYR A 639 -12.12 4.91 -35.29
CA TYR A 639 -12.11 4.62 -36.74
C TYR A 639 -10.70 4.56 -37.36
N ASN A 640 -9.73 5.26 -36.79
CA ASN A 640 -8.34 5.12 -37.23
C ASN A 640 -7.78 3.80 -36.65
N LEU A 641 -7.66 2.79 -37.50
CA LEU A 641 -7.23 1.44 -37.14
C LEU A 641 -5.73 1.36 -36.75
N ASP A 642 -4.93 2.40 -36.95
CA ASP A 642 -3.57 2.47 -36.39
C ASP A 642 -3.59 2.54 -34.86
N TRP A 643 -4.68 3.02 -34.26
CA TRP A 643 -4.91 2.96 -32.82
C TRP A 643 -5.37 1.57 -32.40
N ARG A 644 -4.55 0.95 -31.56
CA ARG A 644 -4.77 -0.36 -30.94
C ARG A 644 -4.98 -0.17 -29.44
N ILE A 645 -5.85 -1.01 -28.88
CA ILE A 645 -5.84 -1.30 -27.45
C ILE A 645 -4.60 -2.17 -27.20
N VAL A 646 -3.82 -1.84 -26.19
CA VAL A 646 -2.53 -2.49 -25.88
C VAL A 646 -2.35 -2.79 -24.39
N GLY A 647 -3.36 -2.50 -23.58
CA GLY A 647 -3.45 -2.81 -22.16
C GLY A 647 -4.85 -2.46 -21.65
N VAL A 648 -5.20 -3.08 -20.52
CA VAL A 648 -6.34 -2.76 -19.66
C VAL A 648 -5.81 -2.79 -18.23
N GLY A 649 -6.27 -1.89 -17.37
CA GLY A 649 -5.81 -1.78 -15.97
C GLY A 649 -6.18 -0.43 -15.33
N ASP A 650 -6.41 -0.37 -14.02
CA ASP A 650 -6.74 0.86 -13.29
C ASP A 650 -5.50 1.78 -13.15
N PHE A 651 -5.28 2.68 -14.11
CA PHE A 651 -4.11 3.57 -14.09
C PHE A 651 -4.24 4.79 -13.15
N ASP A 652 -5.35 5.00 -12.42
CA ASP A 652 -5.46 6.14 -11.49
C ASP A 652 -6.18 5.94 -10.15
N GLY A 653 -6.53 4.69 -9.80
CA GLY A 653 -6.90 4.26 -8.45
C GLY A 653 -8.36 4.50 -8.08
N ASP A 654 -9.27 4.53 -9.06
CA ASP A 654 -10.71 4.76 -8.82
C ASP A 654 -11.54 3.47 -8.65
N GLY A 655 -10.86 2.30 -8.73
CA GLY A 655 -11.42 0.97 -8.59
C GLY A 655 -11.98 0.43 -9.91
N ARG A 656 -11.49 0.93 -11.06
CA ARG A 656 -12.01 0.60 -12.40
C ARG A 656 -10.89 0.51 -13.41
N ASP A 657 -10.96 -0.50 -14.27
CA ASP A 657 -10.00 -0.68 -15.34
C ASP A 657 -10.16 0.33 -16.48
N ASP A 658 -9.04 0.86 -16.95
CA ASP A 658 -8.95 1.78 -18.09
C ASP A 658 -8.66 1.07 -19.40
N VAL A 659 -8.88 1.76 -20.53
CA VAL A 659 -8.47 1.27 -21.84
C VAL A 659 -7.22 2.00 -22.33
N LEU A 660 -6.08 1.31 -22.37
CA LEU A 660 -4.80 1.84 -22.85
C LEU A 660 -4.69 1.74 -24.37
N TRP A 661 -4.72 2.90 -25.02
CA TRP A 661 -4.63 3.08 -26.47
C TRP A 661 -3.22 3.51 -26.89
N ARG A 662 -2.68 2.86 -27.94
CA ARG A 662 -1.42 3.26 -28.60
C ARG A 662 -1.59 3.28 -30.12
N ASN A 663 -1.07 4.32 -30.77
CA ASN A 663 -0.99 4.41 -32.22
C ASN A 663 0.28 3.72 -32.72
N SER A 664 0.14 2.67 -33.55
CA SER A 664 1.28 1.88 -34.04
C SER A 664 2.23 2.65 -34.97
N ASN A 665 1.75 3.72 -35.61
CA ASN A 665 2.48 4.43 -36.66
C ASN A 665 3.13 5.72 -36.14
N THR A 666 2.46 6.44 -35.22
CA THR A 666 2.97 7.70 -34.64
C THR A 666 3.60 7.53 -33.26
N GLY A 667 3.30 6.43 -32.55
CA GLY A 667 3.73 6.23 -31.17
C GLY A 667 3.01 7.09 -30.13
N GLN A 668 1.89 7.74 -30.49
CA GLN A 668 1.01 8.44 -29.55
C GLN A 668 0.32 7.45 -28.61
N ASN A 669 0.03 7.88 -27.38
CA ASN A 669 -0.60 7.07 -26.33
C ASN A 669 -1.74 7.86 -25.66
N GLN A 670 -2.78 7.17 -25.19
CA GLN A 670 -3.87 7.69 -24.35
C GLN A 670 -4.40 6.55 -23.48
N ALA A 671 -4.80 6.80 -22.24
CA ALA A 671 -5.72 5.89 -21.53
C ALA A 671 -7.07 6.58 -21.33
N TRP A 672 -8.14 5.79 -21.41
CA TRP A 672 -9.53 6.25 -21.31
C TRP A 672 -10.14 5.67 -20.04
N ARG A 673 -10.50 6.56 -19.10
CA ARG A 673 -11.00 6.21 -17.76
C ARG A 673 -12.24 5.35 -17.82
N SER A 674 -12.22 4.16 -17.25
CA SER A 674 -13.38 3.24 -17.27
C SER A 674 -13.96 3.09 -18.70
N ALA A 675 -13.06 2.96 -19.70
CA ALA A 675 -13.32 2.97 -21.14
C ALA A 675 -13.99 4.24 -21.75
N ASN A 676 -14.18 5.32 -20.99
CA ASN A 676 -14.82 6.56 -21.43
C ASN A 676 -13.82 7.54 -22.07
N ASN A 677 -14.02 7.86 -23.34
CA ASN A 677 -13.11 8.74 -24.09
C ASN A 677 -13.20 10.24 -23.72
N THR A 678 -14.14 10.65 -22.88
CA THR A 678 -14.24 12.05 -22.40
C THR A 678 -13.35 12.32 -21.18
N THR A 679 -12.89 11.26 -20.51
CA THR A 679 -12.10 11.27 -19.28
C THR A 679 -10.78 10.55 -19.54
N GLN A 680 -9.70 11.27 -19.82
CA GLN A 680 -8.44 10.67 -20.33
C GLN A 680 -7.26 10.88 -19.39
N ILE A 681 -6.36 9.90 -19.35
CA ILE A 681 -5.01 10.05 -18.79
C ILE A 681 -4.06 10.39 -19.95
N ALA A 682 -3.38 11.53 -19.83
CA ALA A 682 -2.56 12.09 -20.89
C ALA A 682 -1.11 11.57 -20.80
N MET A 683 -0.70 10.78 -21.81
CA MET A 683 0.66 10.27 -21.94
C MET A 683 1.43 10.98 -23.08
N PRO A 684 2.77 11.08 -22.99
CA PRO A 684 3.58 11.59 -24.08
C PRO A 684 3.68 10.57 -25.24
N VAL A 685 4.16 11.07 -26.38
CA VAL A 685 4.50 10.26 -27.55
C VAL A 685 5.78 9.47 -27.28
N VAL A 686 5.73 8.15 -27.42
CA VAL A 686 6.90 7.26 -27.30
C VAL A 686 7.18 6.63 -28.65
N GLY A 687 8.40 6.78 -29.16
CA GLY A 687 8.80 6.28 -30.48
C GLY A 687 8.49 4.79 -30.69
N THR A 688 8.12 4.43 -31.91
CA THR A 688 7.54 3.12 -32.29
C THR A 688 8.48 1.90 -32.13
N THR A 689 9.75 2.12 -31.77
CA THR A 689 10.64 1.04 -31.32
C THR A 689 10.30 0.53 -29.91
N TRP A 690 9.57 1.30 -29.12
CA TRP A 690 9.05 0.89 -27.81
C TRP A 690 7.64 0.31 -27.91
N ASN A 691 7.46 -0.85 -27.28
CA ASN A 691 6.17 -1.51 -27.12
C ASN A 691 5.78 -1.47 -25.65
N ILE A 692 4.47 -1.48 -25.39
CA ILE A 692 3.93 -1.87 -24.09
C ILE A 692 3.96 -3.40 -24.05
N ALA A 693 4.54 -3.97 -22.99
CA ALA A 693 4.83 -5.40 -22.86
C ALA A 693 3.90 -6.10 -21.85
N GLY A 694 3.32 -5.33 -20.93
CA GLY A 694 2.33 -5.74 -19.94
C GLY A 694 1.85 -4.53 -19.13
N VAL A 695 0.82 -4.77 -18.34
CA VAL A 695 0.20 -3.85 -17.37
C VAL A 695 0.01 -4.63 -16.07
N GLY A 696 0.09 -3.98 -14.92
CA GLY A 696 0.07 -4.59 -13.58
C GLY A 696 0.76 -3.69 -12.56
N ASP A 697 0.19 -3.45 -11.38
CA ASP A 697 0.81 -2.67 -10.28
C ASP A 697 2.19 -3.25 -9.91
N PHE A 698 3.28 -2.48 -10.12
CA PHE A 698 4.65 -2.89 -9.81
C PHE A 698 5.19 -2.30 -8.49
N ASN A 699 4.36 -1.64 -7.68
CA ASN A 699 4.77 -0.98 -6.43
C ASN A 699 3.79 -1.06 -5.26
N ASN A 700 2.69 -1.81 -5.40
CA ASN A 700 1.67 -2.07 -4.39
C ASN A 700 1.09 -0.76 -3.82
N ASP A 701 0.68 0.16 -4.72
CA ASP A 701 -0.06 1.39 -4.37
C ASP A 701 -1.55 1.34 -4.75
N GLY A 702 -1.98 0.31 -5.47
CA GLY A 702 -3.36 0.11 -5.93
C GLY A 702 -3.60 0.52 -7.38
N ASN A 703 -2.64 1.16 -8.05
CA ASN A 703 -2.74 1.57 -9.44
C ASN A 703 -1.93 0.64 -10.35
N ASP A 704 -2.50 0.25 -11.48
CA ASP A 704 -1.79 -0.48 -12.52
C ASP A 704 -0.74 0.40 -13.23
N ASP A 705 0.37 -0.23 -13.56
CA ASP A 705 1.52 0.40 -14.21
C ASP A 705 1.68 0.01 -15.68
N ILE A 706 2.55 0.70 -16.41
CA ILE A 706 2.90 0.35 -17.79
C ILE A 706 4.34 -0.15 -17.91
N LEU A 707 4.51 -1.44 -18.21
CA LEU A 707 5.82 -2.01 -18.57
C LEU A 707 6.16 -1.72 -20.03
N TRP A 708 7.10 -0.81 -20.27
CA TRP A 708 7.66 -0.50 -21.57
C TRP A 708 8.88 -1.37 -21.89
N ARG A 709 8.93 -1.91 -23.13
CA ARG A 709 10.06 -2.68 -23.67
C ARG A 709 10.48 -2.16 -25.04
N ASN A 710 11.77 -1.85 -25.19
CA ASN A 710 12.34 -1.48 -26.48
C ASN A 710 12.64 -2.74 -27.30
N SER A 711 12.04 -2.83 -28.49
CA SER A 711 12.15 -3.98 -29.40
C SER A 711 13.51 -4.11 -30.12
N VAL A 712 14.36 -3.07 -30.09
CA VAL A 712 15.64 -3.04 -30.83
C VAL A 712 16.82 -3.38 -29.91
N ASN A 713 16.84 -2.85 -28.69
CA ASN A 713 17.94 -3.06 -27.73
C ASN A 713 17.55 -3.81 -26.45
N GLY A 714 16.26 -4.14 -26.27
CA GLY A 714 15.77 -4.92 -25.15
C GLY A 714 15.77 -4.21 -23.79
N VAL A 715 15.96 -2.89 -23.76
CA VAL A 715 15.83 -2.08 -22.54
C VAL A 715 14.37 -2.10 -22.08
N ASN A 716 14.16 -2.19 -20.76
CA ASN A 716 12.85 -2.25 -20.12
C ASN A 716 12.72 -1.11 -19.10
N THR A 717 11.53 -0.52 -18.95
CA THR A 717 11.23 0.45 -17.88
C THR A 717 9.74 0.42 -17.55
N ILE A 718 9.40 0.63 -16.31
CA ILE A 718 8.02 0.78 -15.83
C ILE A 718 7.71 2.27 -15.71
N TRP A 719 6.49 2.67 -16.07
CA TRP A 719 5.93 3.99 -15.78
C TRP A 719 4.80 3.85 -14.77
N ARG A 720 4.95 4.47 -13.60
CA ARG A 720 4.01 4.31 -12.49
C ARG A 720 2.69 5.03 -12.71
N SER A 721 1.55 4.37 -12.52
CA SER A 721 0.19 4.90 -12.78
C SER A 721 0.10 5.59 -14.16
N ALA A 722 0.57 4.87 -15.20
CA ALA A 722 0.77 5.35 -16.57
C ALA A 722 1.66 6.61 -16.78
N ASN A 723 2.29 7.14 -15.73
CA ASN A 723 2.94 8.45 -15.75
C ASN A 723 4.44 8.38 -16.12
N SER A 724 4.78 9.03 -17.23
CA SER A 724 6.15 9.13 -17.74
C SER A 724 7.16 9.88 -16.86
N ALA A 725 6.72 10.56 -15.79
CA ALA A 725 7.60 11.21 -14.82
C ALA A 725 8.11 10.25 -13.72
N THR A 726 7.35 9.21 -13.42
CA THR A 726 7.57 8.25 -12.31
C THR A 726 8.10 6.93 -12.86
N GLN A 727 9.31 6.96 -13.43
CA GLN A 727 9.90 5.80 -14.10
C GLN A 727 10.71 4.92 -13.14
N THR A 728 10.46 3.61 -13.16
CA THR A 728 11.30 2.59 -12.52
C THR A 728 12.09 1.83 -13.60
N ALA A 729 13.40 1.66 -13.41
CA ALA A 729 14.26 0.99 -14.39
C ALA A 729 14.23 -0.54 -14.20
N VAL A 730 14.02 -1.30 -15.29
CA VAL A 730 13.98 -2.76 -15.27
C VAL A 730 15.17 -3.32 -16.04
N ALA A 731 15.71 -4.46 -15.58
CA ALA A 731 16.92 -5.04 -16.17
C ALA A 731 16.76 -5.32 -17.68
N THR A 732 17.79 -4.97 -18.45
CA THR A 732 17.77 -5.02 -19.92
C THR A 732 17.91 -6.46 -20.43
N VAL A 733 16.91 -6.93 -21.17
CA VAL A 733 16.91 -8.26 -21.82
C VAL A 733 17.19 -8.08 -23.32
N GLY A 734 18.45 -7.88 -23.66
CA GLY A 734 18.92 -7.61 -25.03
C GLY A 734 18.86 -8.79 -26.02
N ASN A 735 18.51 -10.00 -25.55
CA ASN A 735 18.30 -11.15 -26.43
C ASN A 735 16.82 -11.20 -26.91
N PRO A 736 16.54 -11.01 -28.22
CA PRO A 736 15.18 -10.95 -28.75
C PRO A 736 14.42 -12.28 -28.71
N SER A 737 15.10 -13.41 -28.47
CA SER A 737 14.45 -14.69 -28.21
C SER A 737 13.64 -14.70 -26.90
N TRP A 738 13.86 -13.75 -25.99
CA TRP A 738 13.09 -13.59 -24.75
C TRP A 738 12.03 -12.49 -24.90
N THR A 739 10.77 -12.89 -24.70
CA THR A 739 9.59 -12.01 -24.70
C THR A 739 8.89 -12.05 -23.33
N VAL A 740 8.19 -10.97 -22.99
CA VAL A 740 7.25 -10.95 -21.87
C VAL A 740 6.02 -11.78 -22.27
N ALA A 741 5.69 -12.76 -21.45
CA ALA A 741 4.64 -13.75 -21.66
C ALA A 741 3.36 -13.41 -20.89
N ASN A 742 3.48 -12.89 -19.67
CA ASN A 742 2.39 -12.30 -18.88
C ASN A 742 2.98 -11.29 -17.86
N VAL A 743 2.13 -10.44 -17.27
CA VAL A 743 2.44 -9.59 -16.11
C VAL A 743 1.31 -9.71 -15.09
N VAL A 744 1.60 -10.32 -13.94
CA VAL A 744 0.69 -10.69 -12.84
C VAL A 744 1.54 -11.01 -11.59
N ASP A 745 1.03 -10.95 -10.37
CA ASP A 745 1.76 -11.36 -9.15
C ASP A 745 1.73 -12.90 -8.98
N PHE A 746 2.87 -13.58 -9.07
CA PHE A 746 2.95 -15.06 -8.92
C PHE A 746 3.26 -15.53 -7.48
N ASP A 747 3.50 -14.64 -6.50
CA ASP A 747 3.86 -15.05 -5.14
C ASP A 747 3.17 -14.32 -3.99
N GLY A 748 2.17 -13.48 -4.30
CA GLY A 748 1.20 -12.91 -3.37
C GLY A 748 1.77 -11.81 -2.48
N ASP A 749 2.85 -11.15 -2.89
CA ASP A 749 3.41 -10.01 -2.15
C ASP A 749 2.78 -8.66 -2.54
N GLY A 750 1.89 -8.68 -3.54
CA GLY A 750 1.13 -7.55 -4.08
C GLY A 750 1.91 -6.70 -5.08
N PHE A 751 3.05 -7.19 -5.58
CA PHE A 751 3.83 -6.53 -6.64
C PHE A 751 3.81 -7.41 -7.90
N ALA A 752 3.49 -6.84 -9.06
CA ALA A 752 3.40 -7.59 -10.30
C ALA A 752 4.76 -8.15 -10.76
N ASP A 753 4.74 -9.39 -11.27
CA ASP A 753 5.90 -10.05 -11.81
C ASP A 753 5.95 -9.99 -13.33
N ILE A 754 7.15 -10.19 -13.88
CA ILE A 754 7.33 -10.29 -15.32
C ILE A 754 7.62 -11.75 -15.68
N LEU A 755 6.63 -12.47 -16.22
CA LEU A 755 6.85 -13.80 -16.80
C LEU A 755 7.59 -13.65 -18.13
N TRP A 756 8.82 -14.15 -18.21
CA TRP A 756 9.63 -14.22 -19.42
C TRP A 756 9.57 -15.60 -20.04
N ARG A 757 9.36 -15.64 -21.37
CA ARG A 757 9.38 -16.87 -22.19
C ARG A 757 10.43 -16.75 -23.29
N ASN A 758 11.16 -17.84 -23.53
CA ASN A 758 12.10 -17.94 -24.64
C ASN A 758 11.51 -18.75 -25.81
N THR A 759 11.86 -18.37 -27.04
CA THR A 759 11.60 -19.14 -28.26
C THR A 759 12.04 -20.62 -28.23
N ASN A 760 13.01 -20.98 -27.38
CA ASN A 760 13.48 -22.37 -27.18
C ASN A 760 12.64 -23.17 -26.17
N GLY A 761 11.63 -22.54 -25.53
CA GLY A 761 10.74 -23.15 -24.55
C GLY A 761 11.09 -22.90 -23.08
N GLN A 762 12.24 -22.29 -22.76
CA GLN A 762 12.60 -21.91 -21.39
C GLN A 762 11.68 -20.80 -20.86
N ASN A 763 11.37 -20.83 -19.56
CA ASN A 763 10.52 -19.86 -18.89
C ASN A 763 11.15 -19.44 -17.54
N GLN A 764 10.86 -18.22 -17.10
CA GLN A 764 11.20 -17.73 -15.75
C GLN A 764 10.28 -16.54 -15.43
N TYR A 765 9.94 -16.29 -14.17
CA TYR A 765 9.34 -15.01 -13.76
C TYR A 765 10.30 -14.20 -12.91
N TRP A 766 10.14 -12.87 -12.89
CA TRP A 766 10.98 -11.94 -12.13
C TRP A 766 10.13 -11.26 -11.06
N ARG A 767 10.37 -11.58 -9.79
CA ARG A 767 9.58 -11.08 -8.65
C ARG A 767 9.67 -9.57 -8.49
N ALA A 768 8.54 -8.87 -8.40
CA ALA A 768 8.46 -7.41 -8.37
C ALA A 768 9.34 -6.78 -9.48
N ALA A 769 9.18 -7.27 -10.72
CA ALA A 769 10.00 -6.98 -11.90
C ALA A 769 11.53 -7.16 -11.79
N ASN A 770 12.05 -7.74 -10.70
CA ASN A 770 13.48 -7.74 -10.39
C ASN A 770 14.19 -9.02 -10.88
N SER A 771 15.13 -8.86 -11.82
CA SER A 771 15.92 -9.97 -12.38
C SER A 771 16.85 -10.67 -11.36
N ALA A 772 17.15 -10.05 -10.21
CA ALA A 772 17.89 -10.71 -9.14
C ALA A 772 17.03 -11.76 -8.40
N ASN A 773 15.69 -11.60 -8.45
CA ASN A 773 14.72 -12.47 -7.81
C ASN A 773 14.06 -13.41 -8.84
N ALA A 774 14.80 -13.83 -9.87
CA ALA A 774 14.28 -14.62 -10.98
C ALA A 774 14.00 -16.09 -10.57
N VAL A 775 12.74 -16.51 -10.67
CA VAL A 775 12.30 -17.89 -10.44
C VAL A 775 12.25 -18.65 -11.76
N THR A 776 12.89 -19.81 -11.84
CA THR A 776 12.86 -20.67 -13.04
C THR A 776 11.54 -21.41 -13.13
N VAL A 777 10.83 -21.25 -14.26
CA VAL A 777 9.60 -21.98 -14.58
C VAL A 777 9.93 -23.11 -15.55
N SER A 778 9.29 -24.27 -15.39
CA SER A 778 9.62 -25.45 -16.20
C SER A 778 9.54 -25.21 -17.71
N THR A 779 10.48 -25.82 -18.43
CA THR A 779 10.59 -25.68 -19.90
C THR A 779 9.41 -26.36 -20.60
N THR A 780 8.80 -25.69 -21.57
CA THR A 780 7.65 -26.20 -22.34
C THR A 780 7.94 -26.26 -23.84
N ALA A 781 7.41 -27.27 -24.52
CA ALA A 781 7.50 -27.34 -25.99
C ALA A 781 6.80 -26.14 -26.65
N ALA A 782 7.26 -25.72 -27.84
CA ALA A 782 6.80 -24.51 -28.53
C ALA A 782 5.29 -24.49 -28.89
N ALA A 783 4.62 -25.65 -28.90
CA ALA A 783 3.17 -25.75 -29.09
C ALA A 783 2.36 -25.27 -27.86
N TRP A 784 2.97 -25.20 -26.67
CA TRP A 784 2.34 -24.63 -25.49
C TRP A 784 2.40 -23.10 -25.52
N GLN A 785 1.27 -22.47 -25.27
CA GLN A 785 1.07 -21.02 -25.25
C GLN A 785 0.50 -20.63 -23.88
N VAL A 786 0.94 -19.49 -23.36
CA VAL A 786 0.35 -18.86 -22.16
C VAL A 786 -0.90 -18.11 -22.61
N ALA A 787 -2.01 -18.26 -21.89
CA ALA A 787 -3.22 -17.49 -22.11
C ALA A 787 -3.04 -16.03 -21.66
N ARG A 788 -3.88 -15.15 -22.22
CA ARG A 788 -4.06 -13.73 -21.91
C ARG A 788 -5.49 -13.36 -22.27
#